data_AF-A0A1L3GEZ7-F1
#
_entry.id   AF-A0A1L3GEZ7-F1
#
_cell.length_a   1.000
_cell.length_b   1.000
_cell.length_c   1.000
_cell.angle_alpha   90.00
_cell.angle_beta   90.00
_cell.angle_gamma   90.00
#
_symmetry.space_group_name_H-M   'P 1'
#
loop_
_entity.id
_entity.type
_entity.pdbx_description
1 polymer ?
#
loop_
_entity_poly.entity_id
_entity_poly.type
_entity_poly.pdbx_seq_one_letter_code
_entity_poly.pdbx_strand_id
1 'polypeptide(L)'
;MNPSACRAYLDQLAGRDRFFSVVDQQPQLEALLGELTAGFDKAIDQHLAELAAADEILARDLAEVSGHLRSSAELLGKAFEETLANEPPDGEALVRLARTIEARILWLYDRVRVRQERSLNQVRPQNRYWKQAVQSVTDALNQIMRNQPEELVLIRDRHQHSHLKGCSIWQIEGPGIVEKACSGKLRPIVRIVYSQLRMRLKRRYQILQPSLQDAVNRHRPVILHAEDRPAGDAYAQRHEQISRNCADMWRGLRFNLETAAEECSRLATEARKDDADHAALRKKLADTSQLVTETISRTEQQLATIAEPLQELSRQSLEDLRQECGKMLTLISKDLQRILGWKERLRLKRLRALRHLRRQCTQWRESLREPLQQAFLSMEFLWQGVRRLWPGGDVRNAKTEAVARSIADMPTPEAILKKAEKLPPVCRRLFTCGALKNREFMVGKNKDLDTLRELFQRWQEGLLCSIAVTGPDGSGKTSLVNCFQSELGNQVPVLRLNLEKRLTDEGPFLEWCQERFALPHAPSGLADVEKHLQTMPRSVIIVEELHHLVLRTVGGLEVGRAFLRLVLTSRHRLLWVATSRKYPWQRMKHLIDIDRYFTHQVQTQFNSQAEIRDALLLRLHTSGYPVGFLNGGNPAPKTNNPAGKDDQANLRDRFFSDLFSATRGNMQAALFYWLHYLEFDAQEQSLRVAPFDKLDYGALKNLERPQLYALAEILAHGGLSPREHAAIFGTAVMQSRMLLDYLTQMNLLQSARAAEDEPFYQLNPLFFAPTASLLETRNIIQ
;
A
#
# COMPACT_ATOMS: atom_id res chain seq x y z
N MET A 1 27.15 -26.43 86.72
CA MET A 1 25.99 -27.25 86.27
C MET A 1 26.53 -28.57 85.73
N ASN A 2 25.78 -29.68 85.85
CA ASN A 2 26.07 -30.89 85.07
C ASN A 2 26.03 -30.54 83.56
N PRO A 3 27.03 -30.91 82.74
CA PRO A 3 27.07 -30.61 81.31
C PRO A 3 25.79 -30.98 80.55
N SER A 4 25.14 -32.10 80.91
CA SER A 4 23.86 -32.52 80.33
C SER A 4 22.72 -31.55 80.63
N ALA A 5 22.62 -31.08 81.88
CA ALA A 5 21.63 -30.09 82.31
C ALA A 5 21.89 -28.70 81.71
N CYS A 6 23.15 -28.35 81.44
CA CYS A 6 23.53 -27.12 80.75
C CYS A 6 23.10 -27.15 79.27
N ARG A 7 23.34 -28.27 78.57
CA ARG A 7 22.91 -28.48 77.18
C ARG A 7 21.39 -28.40 77.04
N ALA A 8 20.65 -29.15 77.86
CA ALA A 8 19.19 -29.12 77.86
C ALA A 8 18.62 -27.71 78.14
N TYR A 9 19.25 -26.95 79.03
CA TYR A 9 18.85 -25.57 79.32
C TYR A 9 19.11 -24.60 78.15
N LEU A 10 20.23 -24.76 77.43
CA LEU A 10 20.56 -23.94 76.25
C LEU A 10 19.67 -24.29 75.06
N ASP A 11 19.38 -25.58 74.82
CA ASP A 11 18.45 -26.03 73.78
C ASP A 11 17.04 -25.48 74.04
N GLN A 12 16.58 -25.48 75.30
CA GLN A 12 15.29 -24.91 75.69
C GLN A 12 15.25 -23.37 75.52
N LEU A 13 16.35 -22.68 75.80
CA LEU A 13 16.49 -21.23 75.57
C LEU A 13 16.46 -20.90 74.08
N ALA A 14 17.20 -21.65 73.25
CA ALA A 14 17.23 -21.48 71.80
C ALA A 14 15.89 -21.81 71.14
N GLY A 15 15.19 -22.84 71.61
CA GLY A 15 13.85 -23.20 71.14
C GLY A 15 12.80 -22.10 71.40
N ARG A 16 13.00 -21.25 72.43
CA ARG A 16 12.12 -20.10 72.71
C ARG A 16 12.56 -18.80 72.04
N ASP A 17 13.77 -18.75 71.47
CA ASP A 17 14.30 -17.55 70.83
C ASP A 17 13.93 -17.53 69.34
N ARG A 18 13.12 -16.55 68.93
CA ARG A 18 12.69 -16.36 67.54
C ARG A 18 13.84 -16.20 66.55
N PHE A 19 15.05 -15.85 66.99
CA PHE A 19 16.21 -15.77 66.10
C PHE A 19 16.87 -17.13 65.87
N PHE A 20 16.86 -18.01 66.87
CA PHE A 20 17.60 -19.28 66.84
C PHE A 20 16.75 -20.49 66.47
N SER A 21 15.44 -20.43 66.74
CA SER A 21 14.48 -21.51 66.48
C SER A 21 13.91 -21.51 65.06
N VAL A 22 14.04 -20.40 64.33
CA VAL A 22 13.54 -20.25 62.97
C VAL A 22 14.35 -21.10 61.99
N VAL A 23 13.66 -21.86 61.15
CA VAL A 23 14.23 -22.72 60.12
C VAL A 23 14.27 -21.97 58.79
N ASP A 24 15.39 -22.10 58.06
CA ASP A 24 15.54 -21.53 56.72
C ASP A 24 14.66 -22.26 55.69
N GLN A 25 13.73 -21.52 55.06
CA GLN A 25 12.80 -22.04 54.04
C GLN A 25 13.36 -21.96 52.61
N GLN A 26 14.67 -21.76 52.44
CA GLN A 26 15.34 -21.77 51.15
C GLN A 26 15.01 -23.03 50.29
N PRO A 27 14.90 -24.26 50.84
CA PRO A 27 14.49 -25.43 50.05
C PRO A 27 13.06 -25.33 49.50
N GLN A 28 12.13 -24.68 50.25
CA GLN A 28 10.76 -24.45 49.78
C GLN A 28 10.75 -23.44 48.63
N LEU A 29 11.58 -22.40 48.70
CA LEU A 29 11.74 -21.45 47.60
C LEU A 29 12.32 -22.12 46.34
N GLU A 30 13.33 -22.98 46.50
CA GLU A 30 13.91 -23.73 45.38
C GLU A 30 12.89 -24.68 44.73
N ALA A 31 12.10 -25.39 45.55
CA ALA A 31 11.01 -26.24 45.07
C ALA A 31 9.94 -25.45 44.30
N LEU A 32 9.48 -24.33 44.85
CA LEU A 32 8.53 -23.41 44.19
C LEU A 32 9.05 -22.93 42.83
N LEU A 33 10.30 -22.46 42.77
CA LEU A 33 10.89 -21.98 41.52
C LEU A 33 11.01 -23.10 40.50
N GLY A 34 11.31 -24.33 40.94
CA GLY A 34 11.29 -25.53 40.09
C GLY A 34 9.90 -25.83 39.54
N GLU A 35 8.87 -25.81 40.39
CA GLU A 35 7.47 -26.02 39.99
C GLU A 35 7.00 -24.95 38.98
N LEU A 36 7.33 -23.67 39.23
CA LEU A 36 7.01 -22.58 38.31
C LEU A 36 7.72 -22.74 36.96
N THR A 37 9.00 -23.11 36.96
CA THR A 37 9.77 -23.37 35.73
C THR A 37 9.11 -24.49 34.92
N ALA A 38 8.84 -25.63 35.57
CA ALA A 38 8.19 -26.77 34.92
C ALA A 38 6.78 -26.44 34.42
N GLY A 39 6.01 -25.65 35.18
CA GLY A 39 4.67 -25.20 34.78
C GLY A 39 4.70 -24.29 33.55
N PHE A 40 5.64 -23.35 33.49
CA PHE A 40 5.81 -22.46 32.34
C PHE A 40 6.30 -23.22 31.11
N ASP A 41 7.31 -24.07 31.27
CA ASP A 41 7.84 -24.89 30.18
C ASP A 41 6.75 -25.79 29.59
N LYS A 42 5.97 -26.46 30.44
CA LYS A 42 4.84 -27.30 29.99
C LYS A 42 3.80 -26.49 29.20
N ALA A 43 3.41 -25.31 29.69
CA ALA A 43 2.43 -24.46 29.02
C ALA A 43 2.94 -23.96 27.65
N ILE A 44 4.20 -23.53 27.58
CA ILE A 44 4.81 -23.01 26.36
C ILE A 44 5.06 -24.14 25.36
N ASP A 45 5.59 -25.28 25.79
CA ASP A 45 5.90 -26.42 24.92
C ASP A 45 4.62 -27.03 24.32
N GLN A 46 3.50 -27.05 25.06
CA GLN A 46 2.20 -27.45 24.52
C GLN A 46 1.78 -26.55 23.35
N HIS A 47 1.88 -25.23 23.50
CA HIS A 47 1.49 -24.30 22.44
C HIS A 47 2.49 -24.24 21.29
N LEU A 48 3.78 -24.51 21.53
CA LEU A 48 4.77 -24.72 20.47
C LEU A 48 4.39 -25.94 19.61
N ALA A 49 3.92 -27.03 20.21
CA ALA A 49 3.47 -28.21 19.46
C ALA A 49 2.19 -27.95 18.65
N GLU A 50 1.21 -27.27 19.24
CA GLU A 50 -0.02 -26.86 18.53
C GLU A 50 0.29 -25.92 17.35
N LEU A 51 1.25 -25.01 17.52
CA LEU A 51 1.71 -24.09 16.49
C LEU A 51 2.45 -24.82 15.37
N ALA A 52 3.36 -25.73 15.71
CA ALA A 52 4.07 -26.54 14.72
C ALA A 52 3.10 -27.37 13.85
N ALA A 53 2.05 -27.94 14.44
CA ALA A 53 1.02 -28.66 13.70
C ALA A 53 0.22 -27.74 12.74
N ALA A 54 -0.11 -26.52 13.18
CA ALA A 54 -0.79 -25.53 12.33
C ALA A 54 0.11 -25.04 11.18
N ASP A 55 1.39 -24.82 11.46
CA ASP A 55 2.39 -24.42 10.48
C ASP A 55 2.65 -25.51 9.43
N GLU A 56 2.64 -26.78 9.83
CA GLU A 56 2.76 -27.92 8.93
C GLU A 56 1.56 -28.04 7.98
N ILE A 57 0.34 -27.83 8.50
CA ILE A 57 -0.89 -27.80 7.67
C ILE A 57 -0.80 -26.65 6.65
N LEU A 58 -0.43 -25.45 7.10
CA LEU A 58 -0.29 -24.29 6.22
C LEU A 58 0.78 -24.52 5.14
N ALA A 59 1.94 -25.04 5.51
CA ALA A 59 3.03 -25.34 4.59
C ALA A 59 2.61 -26.38 3.54
N ARG A 60 1.90 -27.43 3.97
CA ARG A 60 1.36 -28.45 3.07
C ARG A 60 0.35 -27.86 2.09
N ASP A 61 -0.61 -27.06 2.54
CA ASP A 61 -1.61 -26.46 1.67
C ASP A 61 -0.98 -25.47 0.67
N LEU A 62 0.00 -24.67 1.10
CA LEU A 62 0.74 -23.77 0.21
C LEU A 62 1.61 -24.52 -0.80
N ALA A 63 2.22 -25.65 -0.41
CA ALA A 63 2.95 -26.52 -1.33
C ALA A 63 2.02 -27.14 -2.39
N GLU A 64 0.80 -27.51 -2.01
CA GLU A 64 -0.19 -28.02 -2.98
C GLU A 64 -0.67 -26.92 -3.95
N VAL A 65 -0.89 -25.70 -3.46
CA VAL A 65 -1.18 -24.52 -4.28
C VAL A 65 -0.04 -24.23 -5.26
N SER A 66 1.21 -24.29 -4.78
CA SER A 66 2.41 -24.16 -5.60
C SER A 66 2.48 -25.24 -6.69
N GLY A 67 2.19 -26.50 -6.34
CA GLY A 67 2.09 -27.60 -7.31
C GLY A 67 1.02 -27.39 -8.39
N HIS A 68 -0.12 -26.80 -8.03
CA HIS A 68 -1.15 -26.42 -9.00
C HIS A 68 -0.71 -25.29 -9.95
N LEU A 69 0.07 -24.32 -9.47
CA LEU A 69 0.67 -23.29 -10.32
C LEU A 69 1.67 -23.90 -11.29
N ARG A 70 2.57 -24.77 -10.83
CA ARG A 70 3.54 -25.49 -11.68
C ARG A 70 2.85 -26.27 -12.80
N SER A 71 1.83 -27.06 -12.45
CA SER A 71 1.02 -27.79 -13.43
C SER A 71 0.32 -26.87 -14.44
N SER A 72 -0.06 -25.66 -14.03
CA SER A 72 -0.61 -24.66 -14.95
C SER A 72 0.43 -24.12 -15.94
N ALA A 73 1.65 -23.88 -15.47
CA ALA A 73 2.75 -23.45 -16.31
C ALA A 73 3.08 -24.51 -17.37
N GLU A 74 3.15 -25.77 -16.97
CA GLU A 74 3.39 -26.90 -17.89
C GLU A 74 2.28 -27.04 -18.94
N LEU A 75 1.01 -26.96 -18.52
CA LEU A 75 -0.13 -27.08 -19.44
C LEU A 75 -0.14 -25.95 -20.47
N LEU A 76 -0.01 -24.70 -20.00
CA LEU A 76 0.00 -23.54 -20.90
C LEU A 76 1.24 -23.53 -21.78
N GLY A 77 2.41 -23.90 -21.24
CA GLY A 77 3.65 -24.06 -22.01
C GLY A 77 3.48 -25.03 -23.19
N LYS A 78 2.90 -26.21 -22.94
CA LYS A 78 2.58 -27.18 -24.02
C LYS A 78 1.60 -26.62 -25.04
N ALA A 79 0.55 -25.93 -24.61
CA ALA A 79 -0.41 -25.33 -25.53
C ALA A 79 0.23 -24.24 -26.42
N PHE A 80 1.17 -23.46 -25.87
CA PHE A 80 1.97 -22.52 -26.65
C PHE A 80 2.91 -23.23 -27.63
N GLU A 81 3.61 -24.29 -27.20
CA GLU A 81 4.49 -25.09 -28.06
C GLU A 81 3.74 -25.73 -29.24
N GLU A 82 2.58 -26.33 -28.98
CA GLU A 82 1.71 -26.89 -30.02
C GLU A 82 1.27 -25.82 -31.03
N THR A 83 0.94 -24.61 -30.56
CA THR A 83 0.54 -23.50 -31.44
C THR A 83 1.74 -22.94 -32.23
N LEU A 84 2.93 -22.90 -31.62
CA LEU A 84 4.19 -22.46 -32.25
C LEU A 84 4.74 -23.47 -33.27
N ALA A 85 4.31 -24.73 -33.20
CA ALA A 85 4.69 -25.79 -34.13
C ALA A 85 3.91 -25.74 -35.46
N ASN A 86 2.76 -25.06 -35.51
CA ASN A 86 1.99 -24.89 -36.73
C ASN A 86 2.68 -23.89 -37.68
N GLU A 87 3.01 -24.33 -38.89
CA GLU A 87 3.55 -23.48 -39.97
C GLU A 87 2.62 -23.47 -41.19
N PRO A 88 1.95 -22.34 -41.51
CA PRO A 88 1.91 -21.06 -40.78
C PRO A 88 1.07 -21.10 -39.49
N PRO A 89 1.24 -20.14 -38.56
CA PRO A 89 0.45 -20.08 -37.33
C PRO A 89 -1.03 -19.91 -37.66
N ASP A 90 -1.80 -20.98 -37.41
CA ASP A 90 -3.23 -21.04 -37.69
C ASP A 90 -4.03 -20.11 -36.76
N GLY A 91 -4.88 -19.28 -37.35
CA GLY A 91 -5.79 -18.39 -36.63
C GLY A 91 -6.78 -19.13 -35.74
N GLU A 92 -7.20 -20.36 -36.09
CA GLU A 92 -8.07 -21.17 -35.23
C GLU A 92 -7.32 -21.71 -34.00
N ALA A 93 -6.08 -22.19 -34.19
CA ALA A 93 -5.20 -22.59 -33.08
C ALA A 93 -4.95 -21.44 -32.09
N LEU A 94 -4.74 -20.21 -32.57
CA LEU A 94 -4.57 -19.02 -31.71
C LEU A 94 -5.83 -18.67 -30.90
N VAL A 95 -7.03 -18.81 -31.51
CA VAL A 95 -8.30 -18.64 -30.78
C VAL A 95 -8.48 -19.73 -29.72
N ARG A 96 -8.11 -20.98 -30.04
CA ARG A 96 -8.15 -22.09 -29.09
C ARG A 96 -7.19 -21.85 -27.92
N LEU A 97 -5.98 -21.37 -28.19
CA LEU A 97 -5.00 -21.01 -27.17
C LEU A 97 -5.53 -19.91 -26.24
N ALA A 98 -6.12 -18.85 -26.79
CA ALA A 98 -6.76 -17.79 -25.99
C ALA A 98 -7.83 -18.35 -25.05
N ARG A 99 -8.73 -19.22 -25.55
CA ARG A 99 -9.76 -19.88 -24.74
C ARG A 99 -9.17 -20.80 -23.66
N THR A 100 -8.08 -21.51 -23.96
CA THR A 100 -7.37 -22.35 -22.98
C THR A 100 -6.78 -21.50 -21.85
N ILE A 101 -6.21 -20.34 -22.17
CA ILE A 101 -5.70 -19.39 -21.18
C ILE A 101 -6.86 -18.88 -20.30
N GLU A 102 -7.97 -18.44 -20.89
CA GLU A 102 -9.17 -17.97 -20.16
C GLU A 102 -9.75 -19.06 -19.24
N ALA A 103 -9.90 -20.29 -19.75
CA ALA A 103 -10.35 -21.42 -18.94
C ALA A 103 -9.40 -21.70 -17.77
N ARG A 104 -8.09 -21.51 -17.98
CA ARG A 104 -7.11 -21.70 -16.91
C ARG A 104 -7.16 -20.59 -15.87
N ILE A 105 -7.41 -19.35 -16.27
CA ILE A 105 -7.66 -18.23 -15.35
C ILE A 105 -8.81 -18.58 -14.41
N LEU A 106 -9.95 -19.01 -14.96
CA LEU A 106 -11.13 -19.39 -14.15
C LEU A 106 -10.79 -20.49 -13.15
N TRP A 107 -10.12 -21.56 -13.58
CA TRP A 107 -9.75 -22.67 -12.68
C TRP A 107 -8.80 -22.24 -11.57
N LEU A 108 -7.79 -21.42 -11.89
CA LEU A 108 -6.83 -20.88 -10.92
C LEU A 108 -7.54 -20.03 -9.87
N TYR A 109 -8.51 -19.22 -10.29
CA TYR A 109 -9.21 -18.28 -9.43
C TYR A 109 -10.29 -18.93 -8.57
N ASP A 110 -11.09 -19.83 -9.13
CA ASP A 110 -12.22 -20.43 -8.43
C ASP A 110 -11.79 -21.56 -7.48
N ARG A 111 -10.66 -22.21 -7.75
CA ARG A 111 -10.18 -23.34 -6.94
C ARG A 111 -8.89 -23.05 -6.18
N VAL A 112 -7.84 -22.66 -6.90
CA VAL A 112 -6.49 -22.59 -6.32
C VAL A 112 -6.36 -21.38 -5.39
N ARG A 113 -6.78 -20.20 -5.83
CA ARG A 113 -6.81 -18.98 -5.02
C ARG A 113 -7.71 -19.14 -3.79
N VAL A 114 -8.93 -19.64 -3.99
CA VAL A 114 -9.89 -19.86 -2.88
C VAL A 114 -9.30 -20.79 -1.81
N ARG A 115 -8.57 -21.83 -2.22
CA ARG A 115 -7.88 -22.72 -1.28
C ARG A 115 -6.76 -22.01 -0.52
N GLN A 116 -5.94 -21.22 -1.21
CA GLN A 116 -4.89 -20.42 -0.58
C GLN A 116 -5.47 -19.42 0.43
N GLU A 117 -6.55 -18.71 0.08
CA GLU A 117 -7.25 -17.80 0.99
C GLU A 117 -7.82 -18.54 2.21
N ARG A 118 -8.43 -19.72 2.03
CA ARG A 118 -8.89 -20.56 3.14
C ARG A 118 -7.74 -20.95 4.08
N SER A 119 -6.59 -21.31 3.53
CA SER A 119 -5.41 -21.72 4.31
C SER A 119 -4.85 -20.56 5.14
N LEU A 120 -4.69 -19.36 4.54
CA LEU A 120 -4.30 -18.16 5.29
C LEU A 120 -5.35 -17.74 6.33
N ASN A 121 -6.63 -18.00 6.07
CA ASN A 121 -7.69 -17.68 7.02
C ASN A 121 -7.65 -18.57 8.27
N GLN A 122 -7.10 -19.79 8.19
CA GLN A 122 -6.90 -20.67 9.34
C GLN A 122 -5.85 -20.15 10.32
N VAL A 123 -4.91 -19.31 9.87
CA VAL A 123 -3.87 -18.69 10.71
C VAL A 123 -4.15 -17.21 11.02
N ARG A 124 -5.42 -16.78 10.96
CA ARG A 124 -5.78 -15.39 11.24
C ARG A 124 -5.42 -14.97 12.67
N PRO A 125 -5.13 -13.67 12.91
CA PRO A 125 -4.79 -13.14 14.24
C PRO A 125 -5.92 -13.27 15.26
N GLN A 126 -7.16 -13.45 14.78
CA GLN A 126 -8.34 -13.68 15.61
C GLN A 126 -8.34 -15.09 16.23
N ASN A 127 -7.54 -16.03 15.69
CA ASN A 127 -7.32 -17.33 16.28
C ASN A 127 -6.41 -17.20 17.50
N ARG A 128 -6.91 -17.71 18.62
CA ARG A 128 -6.59 -17.33 19.99
C ARG A 128 -5.20 -17.79 20.48
N TYR A 129 -4.32 -18.31 19.62
CA TYR A 129 -3.08 -18.99 20.01
C TYR A 129 -2.19 -18.20 20.97
N TRP A 130 -1.79 -16.97 20.60
CA TRP A 130 -0.95 -16.15 21.49
C TRP A 130 -1.67 -15.82 22.82
N LYS A 131 -2.97 -15.53 22.75
CA LYS A 131 -3.77 -15.23 23.94
C LYS A 131 -3.89 -16.46 24.86
N GLN A 132 -4.08 -17.64 24.27
CA GLN A 132 -4.16 -18.90 24.98
C GLN A 132 -2.83 -19.25 25.62
N ALA A 133 -1.70 -19.03 24.94
CA ALA A 133 -0.38 -19.25 25.51
C ALA A 133 -0.10 -18.35 26.72
N VAL A 134 -0.35 -17.04 26.60
CA VAL A 134 -0.20 -16.10 27.71
C VAL A 134 -1.15 -16.43 28.87
N GLN A 135 -2.38 -16.83 28.55
CA GLN A 135 -3.37 -17.22 29.55
C GLN A 135 -2.97 -18.52 30.27
N SER A 136 -2.51 -19.53 29.55
CA SER A 136 -2.05 -20.82 30.09
C SER A 136 -0.87 -20.63 31.04
N VAL A 137 0.10 -19.79 30.67
CA VAL A 137 1.22 -19.41 31.56
C VAL A 137 0.73 -18.64 32.79
N THR A 138 -0.25 -17.74 32.61
CA THR A 138 -0.86 -16.99 33.71
C THR A 138 -1.63 -17.90 34.66
N ASP A 139 -2.35 -18.88 34.14
CA ASP A 139 -3.13 -19.85 34.92
C ASP A 139 -2.20 -20.80 35.68
N ALA A 140 -1.12 -21.26 35.05
CA ALA A 140 -0.06 -22.02 35.71
C ALA A 140 0.56 -21.24 36.88
N LEU A 141 0.91 -19.97 36.67
CA LEU A 141 1.42 -19.09 37.73
C LEU A 141 0.41 -18.99 38.89
N ASN A 142 -0.85 -18.67 38.58
CA ASN A 142 -1.88 -18.46 39.59
C ASN A 142 -2.17 -19.76 40.37
N GLN A 143 -2.21 -20.91 39.69
CA GLN A 143 -2.46 -22.20 40.30
C GLN A 143 -1.36 -22.60 41.28
N ILE A 144 -0.08 -22.45 40.88
CA ILE A 144 1.06 -22.77 41.74
C ILE A 144 1.12 -21.84 42.94
N MET A 145 0.84 -20.55 42.74
CA MET A 145 0.87 -19.55 43.82
C MET A 145 -0.25 -19.70 44.86
N ARG A 146 -1.40 -20.29 44.50
CA ARG A 146 -2.53 -20.50 45.44
C ARG A 146 -2.19 -21.44 46.60
N ASN A 147 -1.24 -22.35 46.42
CA ASN A 147 -0.90 -23.38 47.40
C ASN A 147 0.28 -23.00 48.30
N GLN A 148 0.73 -21.74 48.25
CA GLN A 148 1.98 -21.29 48.85
C GLN A 148 1.74 -20.29 49.99
N PRO A 149 2.60 -20.26 51.01
CA PRO A 149 2.47 -19.31 52.12
C PRO A 149 2.68 -17.86 51.67
N GLU A 150 2.00 -16.91 52.31
CA GLU A 150 2.12 -15.47 52.00
C GLU A 150 3.55 -14.95 52.24
N GLU A 151 4.19 -15.38 53.32
CA GLU A 151 5.57 -15.02 53.68
C GLU A 151 6.45 -16.28 53.77
N LEU A 152 7.68 -16.14 53.26
CA LEU A 152 8.74 -17.14 53.44
C LEU A 152 9.78 -16.63 54.42
N VAL A 153 10.34 -17.51 55.24
CA VAL A 153 11.42 -17.16 56.17
C VAL A 153 12.76 -17.61 55.60
N LEU A 154 13.59 -16.64 55.18
CA LEU A 154 14.89 -16.90 54.57
C LEU A 154 16.02 -16.39 55.48
N ILE A 155 17.07 -17.20 55.64
CA ILE A 155 18.23 -16.84 56.47
C ILE A 155 19.44 -16.57 55.58
N ARG A 156 19.91 -15.32 55.60
CA ARG A 156 21.08 -14.89 54.84
C ARG A 156 22.32 -14.79 55.72
N ASP A 157 23.38 -15.53 55.37
CA ASP A 157 24.74 -15.31 55.90
C ASP A 157 25.42 -14.15 55.15
N ARG A 158 25.77 -13.08 55.85
CA ARG A 158 26.48 -11.93 55.27
C ARG A 158 27.93 -12.22 54.91
N HIS A 159 28.52 -13.26 55.47
CA HIS A 159 29.88 -13.68 55.18
C HIS A 159 29.96 -14.78 54.12
N GLN A 160 28.83 -15.28 53.61
CA GLN A 160 28.75 -16.32 52.56
C GLN A 160 29.49 -17.63 52.88
N HIS A 161 29.67 -17.99 54.16
CA HIS A 161 30.48 -19.15 54.55
C HIS A 161 29.68 -20.45 54.71
N SER A 162 28.34 -20.40 54.85
CA SER A 162 27.52 -21.60 54.98
C SER A 162 26.12 -21.44 54.39
N HIS A 163 25.64 -22.46 53.68
CA HIS A 163 24.26 -22.57 53.21
C HIS A 163 23.41 -23.22 54.30
N LEU A 164 22.45 -22.49 54.88
CA LEU A 164 21.59 -22.98 55.96
C LEU A 164 20.45 -23.91 55.50
N LYS A 165 20.49 -24.44 54.26
CA LYS A 165 19.41 -25.20 53.57
C LYS A 165 18.54 -26.06 54.50
N GLY A 166 17.44 -25.52 55.01
CA GLY A 166 16.47 -26.26 55.84
C GLY A 166 16.83 -26.42 57.32
N CYS A 167 17.88 -25.76 57.79
CA CYS A 167 18.35 -25.77 59.18
C CYS A 167 18.12 -24.41 59.84
N SER A 168 17.93 -24.44 61.16
CA SER A 168 17.94 -23.25 62.00
C SER A 168 19.36 -22.80 62.33
N ILE A 169 19.53 -21.53 62.71
CA ILE A 169 20.83 -20.99 63.15
C ILE A 169 21.38 -21.81 64.34
N TRP A 170 20.50 -22.28 65.24
CA TRP A 170 20.91 -23.10 66.38
C TRP A 170 21.40 -24.49 65.99
N GLN A 171 20.81 -25.14 64.97
CA GLN A 171 21.28 -26.45 64.54
C GLN A 171 22.71 -26.42 63.98
N ILE A 172 23.14 -25.28 63.42
CA ILE A 172 24.48 -25.11 62.84
C ILE A 172 25.48 -24.59 63.88
N GLU A 173 25.15 -23.52 64.60
CA GLU A 173 26.08 -22.85 65.52
C GLU A 173 25.97 -23.37 66.96
N GLY A 174 24.85 -24.01 67.33
CA GLY A 174 24.55 -24.52 68.66
C GLY A 174 25.55 -25.51 69.23
N PRO A 175 26.04 -26.52 68.46
CA PRO A 175 27.03 -27.48 68.96
C PRO A 175 28.30 -26.81 69.51
N GLY A 176 28.85 -25.82 68.80
CA GLY A 176 30.04 -25.07 69.26
C GLY A 176 29.76 -24.10 70.42
N ILE A 177 28.50 -23.66 70.57
CA ILE A 177 28.06 -22.84 71.71
C ILE A 177 27.95 -23.70 72.97
N VAL A 178 27.36 -24.89 72.86
CA VAL A 178 27.21 -25.84 73.97
C VAL A 178 28.58 -26.27 74.50
N GLU A 179 29.53 -26.56 73.60
CA GLU A 179 30.90 -26.93 73.96
C GLU A 179 31.63 -25.83 74.73
N LYS A 180 31.54 -24.56 74.29
CA LYS A 180 32.19 -23.42 74.94
C LYS A 180 31.50 -22.97 76.23
N ALA A 181 30.18 -23.13 76.35
CA ALA A 181 29.40 -22.63 77.47
C ALA A 181 29.30 -23.62 78.63
N CYS A 182 29.35 -24.93 78.37
CA CYS A 182 29.10 -25.97 79.37
C CYS A 182 30.35 -26.52 80.10
N SER A 183 31.52 -25.86 79.95
CA SER A 183 32.77 -26.17 80.67
C SER A 183 32.80 -25.68 82.13
N GLY A 184 31.84 -26.13 82.95
CA GLY A 184 31.89 -25.97 84.42
C GLY A 184 31.36 -24.66 85.01
N LYS A 185 30.75 -23.77 84.23
CA LYS A 185 30.31 -22.42 84.69
C LYS A 185 28.92 -22.42 85.40
N LEU A 186 28.65 -21.37 86.20
CA LEU A 186 27.36 -21.11 86.87
C LEU A 186 26.30 -20.58 85.87
N ARG A 187 25.01 -20.88 86.10
CA ARG A 187 23.85 -20.47 85.25
C ARG A 187 23.85 -19.01 84.72
N PRO A 188 24.13 -17.97 85.54
CA PRO A 188 24.14 -16.59 85.05
C PRO A 188 25.23 -16.33 84.00
N ILE A 189 26.38 -16.99 84.12
CA ILE A 189 27.50 -16.86 83.17
C ILE A 189 27.13 -17.48 81.81
N VAL A 190 26.42 -18.62 81.83
CA VAL A 190 25.90 -19.27 80.62
C VAL A 190 24.93 -18.35 79.86
N ARG A 191 24.06 -17.60 80.57
CA ARG A 191 23.16 -16.60 79.96
C ARG A 191 23.92 -15.43 79.32
N ILE A 192 24.97 -14.93 79.97
CA ILE A 192 25.79 -13.83 79.43
C ILE A 192 26.46 -14.27 78.13
N VAL A 193 27.11 -15.45 78.13
CA VAL A 193 27.76 -16.04 76.95
C VAL A 193 26.76 -16.22 75.81
N TYR A 194 25.58 -16.79 76.10
CA TYR A 194 24.50 -16.93 75.12
C TYR A 194 24.08 -15.57 74.51
N SER A 195 23.92 -14.52 75.33
CA SER A 195 23.50 -13.19 74.87
C SER A 195 24.56 -12.49 73.99
N GLN A 196 25.84 -12.57 74.36
CA GLN A 196 26.94 -11.97 73.60
C GLN A 196 27.09 -12.64 72.23
N LEU A 197 26.93 -13.96 72.21
CA LEU A 197 27.03 -14.75 70.99
C LEU A 197 25.81 -14.54 70.09
N ARG A 198 24.60 -14.41 70.65
CA ARG A 198 23.40 -13.95 69.93
C ARG A 198 23.62 -12.59 69.28
N MET A 199 24.22 -11.62 69.97
CA MET A 199 24.55 -10.33 69.36
C MET A 199 25.55 -10.46 68.21
N ARG A 200 26.58 -11.30 68.36
CA ARG A 200 27.57 -11.55 67.30
C ARG A 200 26.93 -12.22 66.08
N LEU A 201 26.10 -13.24 66.29
CA LEU A 201 25.38 -13.94 65.23
C LEU A 201 24.33 -13.08 64.54
N LYS A 202 23.66 -12.15 65.25
CA LYS A 202 22.80 -11.13 64.63
C LYS A 202 23.53 -10.18 63.68
N ARG A 203 24.85 -10.00 63.84
CA ARG A 203 25.65 -9.21 62.89
C ARG A 203 25.97 -9.98 61.62
N ARG A 204 26.07 -11.32 61.70
CA ARG A 204 26.39 -12.25 60.62
C ARG A 204 25.15 -12.71 59.84
N TYR A 205 24.14 -13.20 60.54
CA TYR A 205 22.92 -13.75 59.97
C TYR A 205 21.78 -12.74 59.99
N GLN A 206 21.07 -12.64 58.88
CA GLN A 206 19.90 -11.80 58.71
C GLN A 206 18.69 -12.66 58.34
N ILE A 207 17.65 -12.61 59.18
CA ILE A 207 16.36 -13.24 58.89
C ILE A 207 15.55 -12.28 58.01
N LEU A 208 15.03 -12.79 56.91
CA LEU A 208 14.19 -12.08 55.95
C LEU A 208 12.80 -12.75 55.96
N GLN A 209 11.74 -11.93 56.00
CA GLN A 209 10.35 -12.38 55.82
C GLN A 209 9.71 -11.63 54.65
N PRO A 210 10.15 -11.89 53.41
CA PRO A 210 9.53 -11.27 52.25
C PRO A 210 8.18 -11.89 51.89
N SER A 211 7.24 -11.06 51.45
CA SER A 211 6.01 -11.52 50.77
C SER A 211 6.34 -12.10 49.40
N LEU A 212 5.93 -13.36 49.19
CA LEU A 212 6.12 -14.06 47.92
C LEU A 212 5.28 -13.42 46.81
N GLN A 213 4.02 -13.14 47.13
CA GLN A 213 3.04 -12.60 46.19
C GLN A 213 3.41 -11.20 45.72
N ASP A 214 3.95 -10.36 46.61
CA ASP A 214 4.47 -9.05 46.26
C ASP A 214 5.70 -9.13 45.33
N ALA A 215 6.59 -10.11 45.54
CA ALA A 215 7.76 -10.30 44.70
C ALA A 215 7.34 -10.74 43.29
N VAL A 216 6.42 -11.70 43.18
CA VAL A 216 5.83 -12.14 41.91
C VAL A 216 5.15 -10.99 41.18
N ASN A 217 4.26 -10.25 41.85
CA ASN A 217 3.55 -9.11 41.27
C ASN A 217 4.51 -7.99 40.82
N ARG A 218 5.60 -7.76 41.56
CA ARG A 218 6.64 -6.77 41.21
C ARG A 218 7.41 -7.13 39.95
N HIS A 219 7.71 -8.40 39.74
CA HIS A 219 8.56 -8.89 38.64
C HIS A 219 7.78 -9.53 37.49
N ARG A 220 6.44 -9.55 37.57
CA ARG A 220 5.58 -10.07 36.50
C ARG A 220 5.84 -9.33 35.16
N PRO A 221 6.26 -10.05 34.10
CA PRO A 221 6.52 -9.50 32.77
C PRO A 221 5.33 -8.72 32.22
N VAL A 222 5.63 -7.73 31.39
CA VAL A 222 4.59 -6.93 30.72
C VAL A 222 3.67 -7.80 29.88
N ILE A 223 4.24 -8.83 29.25
CA ILE A 223 3.54 -9.77 28.37
C ILE A 223 2.45 -10.57 29.11
N LEU A 224 2.59 -10.78 30.42
CA LEU A 224 1.62 -11.53 31.24
C LEU A 224 0.52 -10.65 31.85
N HIS A 225 0.49 -9.34 31.56
CA HIS A 225 -0.61 -8.47 31.98
C HIS A 225 -1.71 -8.48 30.93
N ALA A 226 -2.95 -8.77 31.36
CA ALA A 226 -4.11 -8.88 30.48
C ALA A 226 -4.42 -7.60 29.67
N GLU A 227 -3.86 -6.46 30.07
CA GLU A 227 -4.09 -5.15 29.44
C GLU A 227 -3.08 -4.80 28.33
N ASP A 228 -1.86 -5.38 28.32
CA ASP A 228 -0.78 -4.99 27.42
C ASP A 228 -0.66 -5.98 26.24
N ARG A 229 -1.01 -5.50 25.03
CA ARG A 229 -1.26 -6.30 23.81
C ARG A 229 -0.16 -6.33 22.70
N PRO A 230 1.10 -5.92 22.92
CA PRO A 230 1.99 -5.53 21.80
C PRO A 230 2.41 -6.67 20.84
N ALA A 231 2.49 -7.93 21.30
CA ALA A 231 2.91 -9.05 20.44
C ALA A 231 1.81 -9.50 19.45
N GLY A 232 0.54 -9.37 19.83
CA GLY A 232 -0.59 -9.67 18.94
C GLY A 232 -0.69 -8.72 17.76
N ASP A 233 -0.30 -7.45 17.96
CA ASP A 233 -0.35 -6.42 16.91
C ASP A 233 0.71 -6.66 15.82
N ALA A 234 1.91 -7.12 16.19
CA ALA A 234 2.98 -7.42 15.22
C ALA A 234 2.63 -8.61 14.33
N TYR A 235 2.08 -9.69 14.91
CA TYR A 235 1.58 -10.83 14.14
C TYR A 235 0.40 -10.43 13.24
N ALA A 236 -0.54 -9.64 13.76
CA ALA A 236 -1.67 -9.16 12.98
C ALA A 236 -1.25 -8.32 11.77
N GLN A 237 -0.32 -7.38 11.96
CA GLN A 237 0.26 -6.59 10.88
C GLN A 237 0.97 -7.46 9.85
N ARG A 238 1.72 -8.48 10.30
CA ARG A 238 2.45 -9.38 9.39
C ARG A 238 1.51 -10.27 8.58
N HIS A 239 0.48 -10.83 9.21
CA HIS A 239 -0.58 -11.61 8.55
C HIS A 239 -1.33 -10.77 7.51
N GLU A 240 -1.68 -9.53 7.86
CA GLU A 240 -2.35 -8.61 6.94
C GLU A 240 -1.44 -8.27 5.75
N GLN A 241 -0.15 -8.03 5.99
CA GLN A 241 0.83 -7.81 4.92
C GLN A 241 0.94 -9.02 3.98
N ILE A 242 1.03 -10.24 4.52
CA ILE A 242 1.07 -11.47 3.72
C ILE A 242 -0.21 -11.64 2.89
N SER A 243 -1.38 -11.39 3.50
CA SER A 243 -2.67 -11.48 2.82
C SER A 243 -2.76 -10.49 1.65
N ARG A 244 -2.26 -9.26 1.83
CA ARG A 244 -2.17 -8.26 0.76
C ARG A 244 -1.21 -8.69 -0.33
N ASN A 245 -0.03 -9.19 0.02
CA ASN A 245 0.96 -9.70 -0.95
C ASN A 245 0.37 -10.84 -1.80
N CYS A 246 -0.33 -11.81 -1.19
CA CYS A 246 -1.01 -12.86 -1.94
C CYS A 246 -2.06 -12.29 -2.89
N ALA A 247 -2.89 -11.35 -2.43
CA ALA A 247 -3.90 -10.72 -3.28
C ALA A 247 -3.26 -10.00 -4.48
N ASP A 248 -2.14 -9.29 -4.27
CA ASP A 248 -1.39 -8.59 -5.33
C ASP A 248 -0.77 -9.59 -6.32
N MET A 249 -0.18 -10.68 -5.83
CA MET A 249 0.36 -11.76 -6.68
C MET A 249 -0.71 -12.38 -7.57
N TRP A 250 -1.89 -12.71 -6.99
CA TRP A 250 -3.00 -13.23 -7.78
C TRP A 250 -3.42 -12.23 -8.85
N ARG A 251 -3.68 -10.97 -8.50
CA ARG A 251 -4.03 -9.91 -9.47
C ARG A 251 -3.03 -9.85 -10.61
N GLY A 252 -1.73 -9.91 -10.31
CA GLY A 252 -0.69 -9.93 -11.34
C GLY A 252 -0.71 -11.14 -12.23
N LEU A 253 -0.94 -12.31 -11.65
CA LEU A 253 -1.12 -13.52 -12.45
C LEU A 253 -2.31 -13.39 -13.40
N ARG A 254 -3.47 -12.91 -12.93
CA ARG A 254 -4.65 -12.75 -13.80
C ARG A 254 -4.45 -11.73 -14.89
N PHE A 255 -3.97 -10.54 -14.55
CA PHE A 255 -3.74 -9.49 -15.53
C PHE A 255 -2.82 -9.97 -16.67
N ASN A 256 -1.72 -10.65 -16.33
CA ASN A 256 -0.78 -11.14 -17.33
C ASN A 256 -1.41 -12.24 -18.22
N LEU A 257 -2.21 -13.14 -17.63
CA LEU A 257 -2.92 -14.18 -18.37
C LEU A 257 -4.04 -13.61 -19.26
N GLU A 258 -4.85 -12.67 -18.76
CA GLU A 258 -5.90 -11.98 -19.54
C GLU A 258 -5.27 -11.24 -20.72
N THR A 259 -4.17 -10.51 -20.46
CA THR A 259 -3.44 -9.81 -21.53
C THR A 259 -2.86 -10.79 -22.56
N ALA A 260 -2.37 -11.95 -22.13
CA ALA A 260 -1.89 -12.98 -23.04
C ALA A 260 -3.02 -13.58 -23.90
N ALA A 261 -4.20 -13.81 -23.33
CA ALA A 261 -5.37 -14.28 -24.07
C ALA A 261 -5.85 -13.24 -25.10
N GLU A 262 -5.90 -11.96 -24.72
CA GLU A 262 -6.21 -10.86 -25.64
C GLU A 262 -5.18 -10.76 -26.77
N GLU A 263 -3.90 -10.87 -26.44
CA GLU A 263 -2.83 -10.85 -27.44
C GLU A 263 -2.94 -12.02 -28.41
N CYS A 264 -3.20 -13.24 -27.93
CA CYS A 264 -3.46 -14.39 -28.81
C CYS A 264 -4.67 -14.16 -29.73
N SER A 265 -5.74 -13.53 -29.22
CA SER A 265 -6.93 -13.19 -30.02
C SER A 265 -6.64 -12.11 -31.08
N ARG A 266 -5.80 -11.13 -30.75
CA ARG A 266 -5.32 -10.12 -31.71
C ARG A 266 -4.45 -10.75 -32.79
N LEU A 267 -3.49 -11.59 -32.40
CA LEU A 267 -2.63 -12.34 -33.32
C LEU A 267 -3.46 -13.24 -34.24
N ALA A 268 -4.55 -13.85 -33.75
CA ALA A 268 -5.47 -14.63 -34.57
C ALA A 268 -6.15 -13.78 -35.66
N THR A 269 -6.45 -12.51 -35.35
CA THR A 269 -7.05 -11.58 -36.32
C THR A 269 -6.02 -11.10 -37.33
N GLU A 270 -4.78 -10.85 -36.89
CA GLU A 270 -3.64 -10.51 -37.77
C GLU A 270 -3.29 -11.67 -38.71
N ALA A 271 -3.28 -12.91 -38.22
CA ALA A 271 -2.98 -14.11 -39.00
C ALA A 271 -4.00 -14.44 -40.11
N ARG A 272 -5.22 -13.89 -40.01
CA ARG A 272 -6.27 -14.04 -41.03
C ARG A 272 -6.15 -13.03 -42.19
N LYS A 273 -5.24 -12.06 -42.11
CA LYS A 273 -5.02 -11.07 -43.17
C LYS A 273 -4.11 -11.67 -44.25
N ASP A 274 -4.39 -11.35 -45.52
CA ASP A 274 -3.63 -11.88 -46.67
C ASP A 274 -2.15 -11.41 -46.71
N ASP A 275 -1.81 -10.31 -46.03
CA ASP A 275 -0.46 -9.72 -45.96
C ASP A 275 0.17 -9.85 -44.55
N ALA A 276 -0.07 -10.99 -43.89
CA ALA A 276 0.40 -11.21 -42.53
C ALA A 276 1.91 -11.52 -42.47
N ASP A 277 2.68 -10.72 -41.72
CA ASP A 277 4.06 -11.05 -41.37
C ASP A 277 4.10 -12.20 -40.33
N HIS A 278 4.13 -13.43 -40.83
CA HIS A 278 4.16 -14.64 -40.01
C HIS A 278 5.40 -14.75 -39.11
N ALA A 279 6.54 -14.15 -39.49
CA ALA A 279 7.74 -14.15 -38.67
C ALA A 279 7.58 -13.23 -37.45
N ALA A 280 7.02 -12.03 -37.64
CA ALA A 280 6.69 -11.12 -36.55
C ALA A 280 5.61 -11.71 -35.62
N LEU A 281 4.59 -12.37 -36.18
CA LEU A 281 3.56 -13.06 -35.39
C LEU A 281 4.17 -14.15 -34.49
N ARG A 282 5.04 -14.99 -35.04
CA ARG A 282 5.70 -16.07 -34.29
C ARG A 282 6.56 -15.53 -33.16
N LYS A 283 7.30 -14.45 -33.41
CA LYS A 283 8.10 -13.77 -32.39
C LYS A 283 7.23 -13.24 -31.25
N LYS A 284 6.14 -12.53 -31.56
CA LYS A 284 5.19 -12.04 -30.54
C LYS A 284 4.56 -13.18 -29.73
N LEU A 285 4.24 -14.30 -30.38
CA LEU A 285 3.68 -15.47 -29.71
C LEU A 285 4.72 -16.12 -28.77
N ALA A 286 5.98 -16.25 -29.20
CA ALA A 286 7.07 -16.75 -28.35
C ALA A 286 7.32 -15.85 -27.14
N ASP A 287 7.36 -14.53 -27.34
CA ASP A 287 7.50 -13.54 -26.26
C ASP A 287 6.33 -13.66 -25.26
N THR A 288 5.11 -13.90 -25.76
CA THR A 288 3.92 -14.10 -24.92
C THR A 288 3.99 -15.41 -24.13
N SER A 289 4.44 -16.50 -24.74
CA SER A 289 4.65 -17.79 -24.07
C SER A 289 5.67 -17.68 -22.93
N GLN A 290 6.82 -17.06 -23.21
CA GLN A 290 7.87 -16.84 -22.21
C GLN A 290 7.33 -16.02 -21.03
N LEU A 291 6.57 -14.98 -21.32
CA LEU A 291 6.00 -14.13 -20.27
C LEU A 291 5.01 -14.88 -19.37
N VAL A 292 4.12 -15.68 -19.96
CA VAL A 292 3.12 -16.46 -19.22
C VAL A 292 3.79 -17.47 -18.30
N THR A 293 4.76 -18.23 -18.83
CA THR A 293 5.49 -19.24 -18.07
C THR A 293 6.33 -18.63 -16.95
N GLU A 294 7.02 -17.51 -17.21
CA GLU A 294 7.80 -16.79 -16.21
C GLU A 294 6.90 -16.21 -15.09
N THR A 295 5.75 -15.65 -15.45
CA THR A 295 4.81 -15.07 -14.47
C THR A 295 4.26 -16.14 -13.52
N ILE A 296 3.87 -17.31 -14.05
CA ILE A 296 3.36 -18.42 -13.23
C ILE A 296 4.48 -18.97 -12.34
N SER A 297 5.66 -19.21 -12.89
CA SER A 297 6.83 -19.73 -12.15
C SER A 297 7.28 -18.78 -11.02
N ARG A 298 7.27 -17.47 -11.27
CA ARG A 298 7.57 -16.48 -10.24
C ARG A 298 6.52 -16.47 -9.13
N THR A 299 5.25 -16.55 -9.51
CA THR A 299 4.14 -16.62 -8.53
C THR A 299 4.25 -17.88 -7.68
N GLU A 300 4.62 -19.00 -8.29
CA GLU A 300 4.90 -20.27 -7.61
C GLU A 300 6.04 -20.12 -6.57
N GLN A 301 7.18 -19.54 -6.97
CA GLN A 301 8.34 -19.35 -6.09
C GLN A 301 8.05 -18.40 -4.93
N GLN A 302 7.36 -17.30 -5.18
CA GLN A 302 6.97 -16.34 -4.15
C GLN A 302 5.98 -16.94 -3.15
N LEU A 303 5.06 -17.80 -3.62
CA LEU A 303 4.05 -18.42 -2.78
C LEU A 303 4.64 -19.52 -1.89
N ALA A 304 5.70 -20.20 -2.34
CA ALA A 304 6.40 -21.23 -1.57
C ALA A 304 7.05 -20.66 -0.29
N THR A 305 7.54 -19.42 -0.31
CA THR A 305 8.27 -18.81 0.81
C THR A 305 7.43 -17.81 1.62
N ILE A 306 6.17 -17.58 1.23
CA ILE A 306 5.38 -16.45 1.77
C ILE A 306 5.03 -16.61 3.27
N ALA A 307 4.97 -17.84 3.77
CA ALA A 307 4.60 -18.15 5.15
C ALA A 307 5.79 -18.16 6.12
N GLU A 308 7.02 -18.35 5.65
CA GLU A 308 8.22 -18.45 6.51
C GLU A 308 8.35 -17.29 7.51
N PRO A 309 8.13 -16.01 7.13
CA PRO A 309 8.28 -14.90 8.07
C PRO A 309 7.21 -14.88 9.16
N LEU A 310 6.06 -15.48 8.92
CA LEU A 310 4.96 -15.57 9.87
C LEU A 310 5.22 -16.71 10.87
N GLN A 311 5.70 -17.84 10.37
CA GLN A 311 6.15 -18.98 11.19
C GLN A 311 7.28 -18.54 12.13
N GLU A 312 8.32 -17.89 11.60
CA GLU A 312 9.46 -17.41 12.39
C GLU A 312 9.04 -16.42 13.48
N LEU A 313 8.19 -15.45 13.15
CA LEU A 313 7.69 -14.46 14.12
C LEU A 313 6.94 -15.14 15.29
N SER A 314 6.15 -16.17 14.98
CA SER A 314 5.37 -16.87 15.99
C SER A 314 6.22 -17.71 16.93
N ARG A 315 7.24 -18.40 16.40
CA ARG A 315 8.24 -19.14 17.17
C ARG A 315 9.05 -18.21 18.06
N GLN A 316 9.57 -17.11 17.50
CA GLN A 316 10.31 -16.10 18.25
C GLN A 316 9.49 -15.52 19.41
N SER A 317 8.20 -15.27 19.20
CA SER A 317 7.32 -14.71 20.24
C SER A 317 7.16 -15.66 21.44
N LEU A 318 7.03 -16.97 21.21
CA LEU A 318 6.94 -17.97 22.29
C LEU A 318 8.28 -18.17 23.00
N GLU A 319 9.39 -18.11 22.26
CA GLU A 319 10.74 -18.18 22.82
C GLU A 319 11.06 -16.96 23.70
N ASP A 320 10.64 -15.76 23.27
CA ASP A 320 10.72 -14.52 24.04
C ASP A 320 9.89 -14.61 25.32
N LEU A 321 8.68 -15.19 25.26
CA LEU A 321 7.85 -15.44 26.44
C LEU A 321 8.57 -16.35 27.44
N ARG A 322 9.19 -17.43 26.96
CA ARG A 322 10.00 -18.35 27.79
C ARG A 322 11.14 -17.61 28.46
N GLN A 323 11.86 -16.80 27.70
CA GLN A 323 13.00 -16.03 28.19
C GLN A 323 12.59 -15.01 29.26
N GLU A 324 11.46 -14.30 29.06
CA GLU A 324 10.92 -13.35 30.04
C GLU A 324 10.44 -14.04 31.32
N CYS A 325 9.81 -15.21 31.22
CA CYS A 325 9.43 -16.02 32.39
C CYS A 325 10.67 -16.50 33.16
N GLY A 326 11.71 -16.98 32.47
CA GLY A 326 12.98 -17.34 33.09
C GLY A 326 13.64 -16.16 33.81
N LYS A 327 13.69 -14.98 33.16
CA LYS A 327 14.19 -13.74 33.79
C LYS A 327 13.39 -13.39 35.04
N MET A 328 12.06 -13.47 35.00
CA MET A 328 11.18 -13.23 36.15
C MET A 328 11.57 -14.12 37.35
N LEU A 329 11.74 -15.43 37.14
CA LEU A 329 12.10 -16.37 38.21
C LEU A 329 13.46 -16.05 38.84
N THR A 330 14.46 -15.69 38.02
CA THR A 330 15.77 -15.27 38.54
C THR A 330 15.69 -13.99 39.38
N LEU A 331 14.84 -13.05 38.98
CA LEU A 331 14.66 -11.77 39.68
C LEU A 331 13.88 -11.95 40.99
N ILE A 332 12.86 -12.80 41.02
CA ILE A 332 12.11 -13.15 42.25
C ILE A 332 13.07 -13.71 43.30
N SER A 333 13.88 -14.71 42.93
CA SER A 333 14.87 -15.30 43.82
C SER A 333 15.83 -14.25 44.40
N LYS A 334 16.40 -13.39 43.54
CA LYS A 334 17.31 -12.30 43.96
C LYS A 334 16.63 -11.24 44.84
N ASP A 335 15.36 -10.91 44.60
CA ASP A 335 14.61 -9.92 45.39
C ASP A 335 14.30 -10.44 46.80
N LEU A 336 13.80 -11.67 46.90
CA LEU A 336 13.48 -12.33 48.16
C LEU A 336 14.72 -12.45 49.06
N GLN A 337 15.89 -12.74 48.47
CA GLN A 337 17.16 -12.82 49.20
C GLN A 337 17.84 -11.43 49.41
N ARG A 338 17.25 -10.35 48.90
CA ARG A 338 17.79 -8.97 48.90
C ARG A 338 19.19 -8.86 48.29
N ILE A 339 19.46 -9.63 47.24
CA ILE A 339 20.76 -9.67 46.53
C ILE A 339 20.76 -8.75 45.30
N LEU A 340 19.60 -8.20 44.89
CA LEU A 340 19.49 -7.27 43.76
C LEU A 340 20.46 -6.08 43.82
N GLY A 341 21.23 -5.94 42.74
CA GLY A 341 22.20 -4.86 42.57
C GLY A 341 21.54 -3.50 42.29
N TRP A 342 22.29 -2.40 42.50
CA TRP A 342 21.76 -1.04 42.35
C TRP A 342 21.31 -0.71 40.91
N LYS A 343 22.04 -1.21 39.90
CA LYS A 343 21.69 -1.06 38.47
C LYS A 343 20.38 -1.75 38.10
N GLU A 344 20.12 -2.94 38.65
CA GLU A 344 18.88 -3.71 38.43
C GLU A 344 17.68 -2.97 39.05
N ARG A 345 17.83 -2.40 40.26
CA ARG A 345 16.80 -1.56 40.91
C ARG A 345 16.45 -0.30 40.10
N LEU A 346 17.44 0.35 39.49
CA LEU A 346 17.25 1.54 38.65
C LEU A 346 16.54 1.24 37.32
N ARG A 347 16.91 0.13 36.66
CA ARG A 347 16.24 -0.32 35.43
C ARG A 347 14.75 -0.61 35.67
N LEU A 348 14.43 -1.19 36.83
CA LEU A 348 13.05 -1.47 37.26
C LEU A 348 12.25 -0.19 37.56
N LYS A 349 12.85 0.83 38.18
CA LYS A 349 12.22 2.15 38.35
C LYS A 349 11.93 2.82 37.00
N ARG A 350 12.84 2.73 36.03
CA ARG A 350 12.62 3.24 34.66
C ARG A 350 11.49 2.52 33.94
N LEU A 351 11.38 1.20 34.04
CA LEU A 351 10.27 0.44 33.45
C LEU A 351 8.91 0.79 34.10
N ARG A 352 8.86 1.15 35.38
CA ARG A 352 7.66 1.70 36.03
C ARG A 352 7.31 3.11 35.52
N ALA A 353 8.32 3.97 35.30
CA ALA A 353 8.12 5.31 34.75
C ALA A 353 7.66 5.29 33.28
N LEU A 354 8.23 4.40 32.46
CA LEU A 354 7.84 4.21 31.06
C LEU A 354 6.39 3.71 30.92
N ARG A 355 5.91 2.89 31.86
CA ARG A 355 4.48 2.49 31.94
C ARG A 355 3.54 3.67 32.17
N HIS A 356 3.91 4.60 33.06
CA HIS A 356 3.15 5.84 33.28
C HIS A 356 3.19 6.77 32.06
N LEU A 357 4.35 6.92 31.42
CA LEU A 357 4.53 7.76 30.22
C LEU A 357 3.77 7.22 29.00
N ARG A 358 3.73 5.90 28.78
CA ARG A 358 2.99 5.31 27.66
C ARG A 358 1.47 5.50 27.77
N ARG A 359 0.91 5.41 28.98
CA ARG A 359 -0.52 5.73 29.24
C ARG A 359 -0.87 7.19 28.93
N GLN A 360 0.09 8.11 29.06
CA GLN A 360 -0.09 9.52 28.69
C GLN A 360 0.13 9.78 27.19
N CYS A 361 1.08 9.08 26.56
CA CYS A 361 1.41 9.26 25.14
C CYS A 361 0.32 8.79 24.17
N THR A 362 -0.54 7.83 24.55
CA THR A 362 -1.67 7.43 23.69
C THR A 362 -2.77 8.49 23.65
N GLN A 363 -2.97 9.24 24.75
CA GLN A 363 -3.88 10.40 24.77
C GLN A 363 -3.29 11.63 24.06
N TRP A 364 -1.96 11.80 24.09
CA TRP A 364 -1.27 12.91 23.40
C TRP A 364 -1.12 12.74 21.88
N ARG A 365 -1.17 11.50 21.37
CA ARG A 365 -1.02 11.23 19.93
C ARG A 365 -2.23 11.63 19.08
N GLU A 366 -3.41 11.73 19.68
CA GLU A 366 -4.64 12.14 18.99
C GLU A 366 -4.78 13.67 18.91
N SER A 367 -4.15 14.44 19.81
CA SER A 367 -4.26 15.92 19.83
C SER A 367 -3.23 16.65 18.96
N LEU A 368 -2.18 15.97 18.50
CA LEU A 368 -1.06 16.60 17.79
C LEU A 368 -1.04 16.36 16.27
N ARG A 369 -2.00 15.62 15.70
CA ARG A 369 -2.05 15.30 14.26
C ARG A 369 -2.59 16.43 13.38
N GLU A 370 -3.52 17.26 13.87
CA GLU A 370 -4.10 18.34 13.07
C GLU A 370 -3.23 19.61 12.93
N PRO A 371 -2.53 20.13 13.96
CA PRO A 371 -1.84 21.41 13.83
C PRO A 371 -0.53 21.33 13.02
N LEU A 372 0.10 20.16 12.92
CA LEU A 372 1.37 19.98 12.20
C LEU A 372 1.21 19.94 10.67
N GLN A 373 0.03 19.59 10.15
CA GLN A 373 -0.25 19.62 8.71
C GLN A 373 -0.57 21.05 8.20
N GLN A 374 -1.13 21.92 9.04
CA GLN A 374 -1.43 23.31 8.67
C GLN A 374 -0.18 24.22 8.68
N ALA A 375 0.83 23.90 9.49
CA ALA A 375 2.07 24.67 9.59
C ALA A 375 3.03 24.45 8.40
N PHE A 376 2.91 23.35 7.66
CA PHE A 376 3.80 23.04 6.53
C PHE A 376 3.36 23.73 5.23
N LEU A 377 2.06 23.97 5.05
CA LEU A 377 1.49 24.62 3.85
C LEU A 377 1.69 26.14 3.83
N SER A 378 1.87 26.78 4.99
CA SER A 378 2.05 28.23 5.11
C SER A 378 3.50 28.68 4.93
N MET A 379 4.47 27.75 5.01
CA MET A 379 5.91 28.08 4.91
C MET A 379 6.43 28.13 3.46
N GLU A 380 5.81 27.44 2.50
CA GLU A 380 6.18 27.50 1.07
C GLU A 380 5.62 28.74 0.33
N PHE A 381 4.51 29.31 0.80
CA PHE A 381 3.87 30.45 0.14
C PHE A 381 4.64 31.78 0.34
N LEU A 382 5.34 31.91 1.47
CA LEU A 382 6.09 33.12 1.83
C LEU A 382 7.43 33.27 1.07
N TRP A 383 8.02 32.16 0.61
CA TRP A 383 9.31 32.19 -0.11
C TRP A 383 9.19 32.55 -1.59
N GLN A 384 8.00 32.44 -2.19
CA GLN A 384 7.78 32.78 -3.60
C GLN A 384 7.51 34.29 -3.83
N GLY A 385 7.13 35.03 -2.79
CA GLY A 385 6.83 36.47 -2.86
C GLY A 385 8.06 37.38 -2.99
N VAL A 386 9.23 36.92 -2.53
CA VAL A 386 10.43 37.78 -2.37
C VAL A 386 11.26 37.91 -3.67
N ARG A 387 11.00 37.09 -4.70
CA ARG A 387 11.78 37.08 -5.95
C ARG A 387 11.26 38.02 -7.05
N ARG A 388 10.23 38.83 -6.78
CA ARG A 388 9.58 39.72 -7.77
C ARG A 388 10.16 41.15 -7.86
N LEU A 389 11.22 41.49 -7.14
CA LEU A 389 11.71 42.87 -7.00
C LEU A 389 13.10 43.15 -7.59
N TRP A 390 13.42 42.65 -8.80
CA TRP A 390 14.62 43.12 -9.51
C TRP A 390 14.34 43.41 -10.99
N PRO A 391 14.48 44.66 -11.46
CA PRO A 391 14.34 45.00 -12.87
C PRO A 391 15.70 45.01 -13.59
N GLY A 392 15.70 44.61 -14.86
CA GLY A 392 16.85 44.72 -15.76
C GLY A 392 16.51 44.20 -17.16
N GLY A 393 16.32 45.13 -18.10
CA GLY A 393 16.06 44.88 -19.52
C GLY A 393 17.32 44.52 -20.33
N ASP A 394 17.10 44.23 -21.61
CA ASP A 394 18.05 43.92 -22.71
C ASP A 394 18.58 42.49 -22.93
N VAL A 395 18.04 41.47 -22.26
CA VAL A 395 18.41 40.05 -22.52
C VAL A 395 17.34 39.24 -23.30
N ARG A 396 16.37 39.91 -23.95
CA ARG A 396 15.16 39.21 -24.45
C ARG A 396 15.39 38.24 -25.61
N ASN A 397 16.21 38.58 -26.61
CA ASN A 397 16.30 37.78 -27.84
C ASN A 397 17.25 36.56 -27.75
N ALA A 398 18.35 36.66 -27.01
CA ALA A 398 19.25 35.51 -26.79
C ALA A 398 18.66 34.48 -25.80
N LYS A 399 17.78 34.93 -24.89
CA LYS A 399 17.05 34.03 -23.98
C LYS A 399 15.99 33.22 -24.70
N THR A 400 15.27 33.78 -25.67
CA THR A 400 14.19 33.05 -26.37
C THR A 400 14.69 31.82 -27.14
N GLU A 401 15.86 31.88 -27.77
CA GLU A 401 16.44 30.72 -28.48
C GLU A 401 16.95 29.63 -27.52
N ALA A 402 17.62 30.01 -26.43
CA ALA A 402 18.08 29.08 -25.40
C ALA A 402 16.91 28.38 -24.68
N VAL A 403 15.82 29.12 -24.47
CA VAL A 403 14.54 28.68 -23.89
C VAL A 403 13.84 27.69 -24.81
N ALA A 404 13.80 27.95 -26.12
CA ALA A 404 13.19 27.03 -27.07
C ALA A 404 13.95 25.69 -27.14
N ARG A 405 15.29 25.73 -27.08
CA ARG A 405 16.13 24.52 -27.01
C ARG A 405 15.89 23.73 -25.72
N SER A 406 15.84 24.38 -24.56
CA SER A 406 15.66 23.66 -23.29
C SER A 406 14.31 22.93 -23.15
N ILE A 407 13.24 23.45 -23.76
CA ILE A 407 11.94 22.76 -23.82
C ILE A 407 11.96 21.65 -24.88
N ALA A 408 12.56 21.92 -26.05
CA ALA A 408 12.67 20.92 -27.13
C ALA A 408 13.52 19.71 -26.74
N ASP A 409 14.54 19.91 -25.90
CA ASP A 409 15.42 18.84 -25.39
C ASP A 409 14.77 17.97 -24.30
N MET A 410 13.57 18.33 -23.82
CA MET A 410 12.82 17.48 -22.88
C MET A 410 12.37 16.18 -23.57
N PRO A 411 12.38 15.05 -22.85
CA PRO A 411 12.02 13.76 -23.43
C PRO A 411 10.58 13.79 -23.95
N THR A 412 10.40 13.44 -25.23
CA THR A 412 9.07 13.25 -25.82
C THR A 412 8.43 11.97 -25.26
N PRO A 413 7.09 11.86 -25.23
CA PRO A 413 6.43 10.61 -24.84
C PRO A 413 6.90 9.40 -25.65
N GLU A 414 7.17 9.57 -26.94
CA GLU A 414 7.73 8.52 -27.80
C GLU A 414 9.14 8.09 -27.34
N ALA A 415 10.01 9.05 -27.01
CA ALA A 415 11.35 8.75 -26.49
C ALA A 415 11.30 8.03 -25.14
N ILE A 416 10.36 8.38 -24.26
CA ILE A 416 10.13 7.69 -22.99
C ILE A 416 9.67 6.26 -23.23
N LEU A 417 8.71 6.05 -24.12
CA LEU A 417 8.21 4.71 -24.46
C LEU A 417 9.31 3.85 -25.09
N LYS A 418 10.16 4.42 -25.95
CA LYS A 418 11.33 3.75 -26.51
C LYS A 418 12.35 3.37 -25.43
N LYS A 419 12.60 4.23 -24.44
CA LYS A 419 13.44 3.88 -23.28
C LYS A 419 12.81 2.72 -22.49
N ALA A 420 11.49 2.76 -22.30
CA ALA A 420 10.74 1.74 -21.58
C ALA A 420 10.75 0.36 -22.26
N GLU A 421 11.12 0.25 -23.55
CA GLU A 421 11.31 -1.06 -24.21
C GLU A 421 12.37 -1.93 -23.54
N LYS A 422 13.32 -1.32 -22.80
CA LYS A 422 14.35 -2.02 -22.03
C LYS A 422 13.82 -2.66 -20.73
N LEU A 423 12.61 -2.29 -20.30
CA LEU A 423 12.00 -2.87 -19.11
C LEU A 423 11.47 -4.28 -19.38
N PRO A 424 11.36 -5.13 -18.36
CA PRO A 424 10.76 -6.45 -18.50
C PRO A 424 9.38 -6.40 -19.15
N PRO A 425 8.99 -7.40 -19.97
CA PRO A 425 7.69 -7.39 -20.65
C PRO A 425 6.49 -7.23 -19.72
N VAL A 426 6.53 -7.82 -18.51
CA VAL A 426 5.50 -7.66 -17.46
C VAL A 426 5.31 -6.17 -17.11
N CYS A 427 6.41 -5.46 -16.86
CA CYS A 427 6.39 -4.04 -16.50
C CYS A 427 5.85 -3.18 -17.64
N ARG A 428 6.28 -3.47 -18.89
CA ARG A 428 5.79 -2.76 -20.08
C ARG A 428 4.27 -2.86 -20.22
N ARG A 429 3.69 -4.03 -19.95
CA ARG A 429 2.23 -4.25 -19.98
C ARG A 429 1.50 -3.52 -18.85
N LEU A 430 2.01 -3.61 -17.62
CA LEU A 430 1.38 -3.00 -16.44
C LEU A 430 1.39 -1.47 -16.42
N PHE A 431 2.43 -0.87 -17.00
CA PHE A 431 2.59 0.59 -17.10
C PHE A 431 2.19 1.15 -18.47
N THR A 432 1.34 0.43 -19.21
CA THR A 432 0.76 0.97 -20.44
C THR A 432 -0.03 2.26 -20.16
N CYS A 433 0.20 3.30 -20.96
CA CYS A 433 -0.49 4.58 -20.84
C CYS A 433 -1.94 4.57 -21.37
N GLY A 434 -2.48 3.39 -21.71
CA GLY A 434 -3.82 3.22 -22.27
C GLY A 434 -4.94 3.23 -21.22
N ALA A 435 -6.18 3.34 -21.68
CA ALA A 435 -7.34 3.27 -20.82
C ALA A 435 -7.51 1.87 -20.22
N LEU A 436 -7.81 1.80 -18.92
CA LEU A 436 -8.08 0.53 -18.24
C LEU A 436 -9.40 -0.04 -18.72
N LYS A 437 -9.49 -1.38 -18.84
CA LYS A 437 -10.76 -2.09 -19.13
C LYS A 437 -11.44 -2.60 -17.86
N ASN A 438 -10.62 -3.06 -16.90
CA ASN A 438 -11.07 -3.74 -15.69
C ASN A 438 -10.79 -2.92 -14.44
N ARG A 439 -11.65 -3.09 -13.42
CA ARG A 439 -11.58 -2.39 -12.12
C ARG A 439 -10.29 -2.64 -11.34
N GLU A 440 -9.58 -3.73 -11.63
CA GLU A 440 -8.46 -4.21 -10.80
C GLU A 440 -7.34 -3.18 -10.61
N PHE A 441 -7.07 -2.35 -11.61
CA PHE A 441 -6.05 -1.27 -11.54
C PHE A 441 -6.64 0.12 -11.31
N MET A 442 -7.95 0.21 -11.05
CA MET A 442 -8.67 1.45 -10.80
C MET A 442 -8.62 1.82 -9.33
N VAL A 443 -7.48 2.38 -8.91
CA VAL A 443 -7.26 2.85 -7.54
C VAL A 443 -7.88 4.24 -7.35
N GLY A 444 -8.40 4.52 -6.15
CA GLY A 444 -8.91 5.84 -5.77
C GLY A 444 -10.27 6.25 -6.37
N LYS A 445 -10.88 5.41 -7.22
CA LYS A 445 -12.14 5.73 -7.93
C LYS A 445 -13.33 4.83 -7.55
N ASN A 446 -13.24 4.09 -6.44
CA ASN A 446 -14.34 3.24 -5.97
C ASN A 446 -15.62 4.03 -5.69
N LYS A 447 -15.51 5.20 -5.03
CA LYS A 447 -16.67 6.07 -4.76
C LYS A 447 -17.33 6.57 -6.03
N ASP A 448 -16.53 6.90 -7.05
CA ASP A 448 -17.03 7.35 -8.35
C ASP A 448 -17.78 6.22 -9.06
N LEU A 449 -17.23 5.01 -9.06
CA LEU A 449 -17.92 3.81 -9.60
C LEU A 449 -19.21 3.50 -8.84
N ASP A 450 -19.19 3.57 -7.50
CA ASP A 450 -20.38 3.34 -6.67
C ASP A 450 -21.46 4.38 -6.98
N THR A 451 -21.07 5.65 -7.17
CA THR A 451 -21.99 6.71 -7.64
C THR A 451 -22.58 6.36 -9.01
N LEU A 452 -21.78 5.93 -9.99
CA LEU A 452 -22.29 5.54 -11.31
C LEU A 452 -23.30 4.37 -11.21
N ARG A 453 -23.08 3.39 -10.32
CA ARG A 453 -24.02 2.30 -10.07
C ARG A 453 -25.33 2.78 -9.47
N GLU A 454 -25.27 3.66 -8.47
CA GLU A 454 -26.47 4.25 -7.87
C GLU A 454 -27.30 5.00 -8.92
N LEU A 455 -26.65 5.75 -9.81
CA LEU A 455 -27.32 6.47 -10.89
C LEU A 455 -27.92 5.54 -11.94
N PHE A 456 -27.23 4.45 -12.25
CA PHE A 456 -27.77 3.40 -13.12
C PHE A 456 -29.04 2.78 -12.53
N GLN A 457 -29.04 2.45 -11.24
CA GLN A 457 -30.21 1.90 -10.57
C GLN A 457 -31.39 2.88 -10.56
N ARG A 458 -31.13 4.16 -10.24
CA ARG A 458 -32.16 5.21 -10.28
C ARG A 458 -32.79 5.37 -11.67
N TRP A 459 -31.98 5.27 -12.71
CA TRP A 459 -32.46 5.28 -14.09
C TRP A 459 -33.33 4.06 -14.41
N GLN A 460 -32.96 2.87 -13.94
CA GLN A 460 -33.79 1.66 -14.10
C GLN A 460 -35.16 1.81 -13.43
N GLU A 461 -35.20 2.48 -12.28
CA GLU A 461 -36.43 2.86 -11.55
C GLU A 461 -37.27 3.93 -12.28
N GLY A 462 -36.81 4.44 -13.43
CA GLY A 462 -37.53 5.40 -14.27
C GLY A 462 -37.28 6.86 -13.90
N LEU A 463 -36.32 7.15 -13.01
CA LEU A 463 -35.92 8.51 -12.70
C LEU A 463 -35.05 9.10 -13.81
N LEU A 464 -35.12 10.42 -14.00
CA LEU A 464 -34.31 11.12 -15.00
C LEU A 464 -32.84 11.10 -14.58
N CYS A 465 -31.97 10.53 -15.41
CA CYS A 465 -30.53 10.49 -15.17
C CYS A 465 -29.73 10.77 -16.45
N SER A 466 -28.74 11.63 -16.33
CA SER A 466 -27.70 11.94 -17.32
C SER A 466 -26.40 12.28 -16.58
N ILE A 467 -25.29 11.72 -17.04
CA ILE A 467 -24.01 11.73 -16.32
C ILE A 467 -22.94 12.38 -17.21
N ALA A 468 -22.22 13.35 -16.65
CA ALA A 468 -21.04 13.93 -17.28
C ALA A 468 -19.77 13.48 -16.54
N VAL A 469 -18.85 12.85 -17.26
CA VAL A 469 -17.53 12.46 -16.76
C VAL A 469 -16.49 13.46 -17.28
N THR A 470 -15.92 14.23 -16.37
CA THR A 470 -15.09 15.40 -16.70
C THR A 470 -13.70 15.30 -16.10
N GLY A 471 -12.70 15.80 -16.81
CA GLY A 471 -11.33 15.85 -16.28
C GLY A 471 -10.31 16.20 -17.33
N PRO A 472 -9.07 16.54 -16.95
CA PRO A 472 -7.98 16.74 -17.91
C PRO A 472 -7.81 15.60 -18.90
N ASP A 473 -7.11 15.86 -20.00
CA ASP A 473 -6.64 14.77 -20.83
C ASP A 473 -5.71 13.85 -20.03
N GLY A 474 -5.76 12.53 -20.24
CA GLY A 474 -4.97 11.58 -19.46
C GLY A 474 -5.39 11.36 -17.99
N SER A 475 -6.49 11.97 -17.52
CA SER A 475 -6.98 11.80 -16.14
C SER A 475 -7.73 10.49 -15.86
N GLY A 476 -7.99 9.65 -16.87
CA GLY A 476 -8.68 8.37 -16.69
C GLY A 476 -10.20 8.38 -16.93
N LYS A 477 -10.74 9.36 -17.68
CA LYS A 477 -12.16 9.42 -18.10
C LYS A 477 -12.62 8.13 -18.78
N THR A 478 -11.94 7.76 -19.88
CA THR A 478 -12.23 6.55 -20.65
C THR A 478 -12.05 5.29 -19.80
N SER A 479 -11.05 5.25 -18.92
CA SER A 479 -10.88 4.14 -17.96
C SER A 479 -12.11 3.99 -17.06
N LEU A 480 -12.58 5.07 -16.43
CA LEU A 480 -13.75 5.05 -15.55
C LEU A 480 -15.00 4.54 -16.27
N VAL A 481 -15.23 5.03 -17.49
CA VAL A 481 -16.34 4.61 -18.33
C VAL A 481 -16.23 3.15 -18.76
N ASN A 482 -15.02 2.66 -19.09
CA ASN A 482 -14.79 1.25 -19.41
C ASN A 482 -15.11 0.33 -18.22
N CYS A 483 -14.67 0.71 -17.02
CA CYS A 483 -14.94 -0.06 -15.80
C CYS A 483 -16.43 -0.04 -15.44
N PHE A 484 -17.11 1.09 -15.62
CA PHE A 484 -18.56 1.13 -15.47
C PHE A 484 -19.26 0.22 -16.50
N GLN A 485 -18.88 0.31 -17.77
CA GLN A 485 -19.46 -0.52 -18.84
C GLN A 485 -19.24 -2.02 -18.57
N SER A 486 -18.06 -2.44 -18.11
CA SER A 486 -17.80 -3.85 -17.82
C SER A 486 -18.63 -4.38 -16.65
N GLU A 487 -19.00 -3.53 -15.68
CA GLU A 487 -19.90 -3.90 -14.58
C GLU A 487 -21.36 -4.02 -14.99
N LEU A 488 -21.79 -3.34 -16.06
CA LEU A 488 -23.15 -3.50 -16.61
C LEU A 488 -23.37 -4.90 -17.19
N GLY A 489 -22.31 -5.53 -17.72
CA GLY A 489 -22.38 -6.82 -18.39
C GLY A 489 -23.43 -6.82 -19.51
N ASN A 490 -24.32 -7.83 -19.51
CA ASN A 490 -25.39 -7.97 -20.51
C ASN A 490 -26.76 -7.47 -19.98
N GLN A 491 -26.80 -6.67 -18.91
CA GLN A 491 -28.07 -6.23 -18.31
C GLN A 491 -28.88 -5.33 -19.24
N VAL A 492 -28.21 -4.47 -20.02
CA VAL A 492 -28.82 -3.51 -20.93
C VAL A 492 -27.94 -3.31 -22.17
N PRO A 493 -28.53 -2.97 -23.34
CA PRO A 493 -27.75 -2.58 -24.50
C PRO A 493 -26.92 -1.32 -24.21
N VAL A 494 -25.67 -1.31 -24.63
CA VAL A 494 -24.77 -0.17 -24.52
C VAL A 494 -24.35 0.28 -25.92
N LEU A 495 -24.66 1.53 -26.27
CA LEU A 495 -24.22 2.16 -27.51
C LEU A 495 -23.09 3.14 -27.18
N ARG A 496 -21.90 2.91 -27.74
CA ARG A 496 -20.73 3.76 -27.51
C ARG A 496 -20.39 4.56 -28.76
N LEU A 497 -20.34 5.87 -28.59
CA LEU A 497 -20.14 6.86 -29.66
C LEU A 497 -18.88 7.66 -29.36
N ASN A 498 -18.01 7.81 -30.35
CA ASN A 498 -16.81 8.64 -30.25
C ASN A 498 -16.92 9.81 -31.22
N LEU A 499 -16.70 11.02 -30.74
CA LEU A 499 -16.61 12.21 -31.58
C LEU A 499 -15.16 12.40 -31.99
N GLU A 500 -14.78 11.84 -33.14
CA GLU A 500 -13.39 11.90 -33.62
C GLU A 500 -13.06 13.23 -34.29
N LYS A 501 -14.05 13.85 -34.95
CA LYS A 501 -13.92 15.11 -35.69
C LYS A 501 -14.86 16.16 -35.09
N ARG A 502 -14.49 17.43 -35.26
CA ARG A 502 -15.33 18.55 -34.84
C ARG A 502 -16.54 18.67 -35.74
N LEU A 503 -17.73 18.74 -35.13
CA LEU A 503 -19.00 18.92 -35.83
C LEU A 503 -19.47 20.36 -35.61
N THR A 504 -19.35 21.21 -36.64
CA THR A 504 -19.70 22.62 -36.59
C THR A 504 -21.05 22.94 -37.23
N ASP A 505 -21.48 22.10 -38.18
CA ASP A 505 -22.63 22.35 -39.04
C ASP A 505 -23.73 21.30 -38.83
N GLU A 506 -24.98 21.69 -39.08
CA GLU A 506 -26.15 20.83 -38.85
C GLU A 506 -26.15 19.60 -39.77
N GLY A 507 -25.79 19.75 -41.05
CA GLY A 507 -25.74 18.63 -42.01
C GLY A 507 -24.84 17.48 -41.56
N PRO A 508 -23.52 17.71 -41.35
CA PRO A 508 -22.60 16.70 -40.83
C PRO A 508 -23.03 16.11 -39.48
N PHE A 509 -23.69 16.90 -38.61
CA PHE A 509 -24.23 16.41 -37.35
C PHE A 509 -25.40 15.44 -37.54
N LEU A 510 -26.30 15.73 -38.48
CA LEU A 510 -27.43 14.86 -38.83
C LEU A 510 -26.96 13.56 -39.51
N GLU A 511 -25.97 13.64 -40.40
CA GLU A 511 -25.32 12.47 -41.00
C GLU A 511 -24.66 11.59 -39.93
N TRP A 512 -23.93 12.21 -39.00
CA TRP A 512 -23.35 11.50 -37.86
C TRP A 512 -24.43 10.82 -37.01
N CYS A 513 -25.55 11.50 -36.73
CA CYS A 513 -26.66 10.89 -36.00
C CYS A 513 -27.27 9.71 -36.77
N GLN A 514 -27.46 9.84 -38.08
CA GLN A 514 -28.00 8.79 -38.94
C GLN A 514 -27.16 7.52 -38.84
N GLU A 515 -25.84 7.65 -39.02
CA GLU A 515 -24.90 6.53 -38.97
C GLU A 515 -24.86 5.91 -37.56
N ARG A 516 -24.66 6.75 -36.53
CA ARG A 516 -24.39 6.28 -35.17
C ARG A 516 -25.59 5.72 -34.44
N PHE A 517 -26.80 6.22 -34.72
CA PHE A 517 -28.05 5.69 -34.15
C PHE A 517 -28.78 4.73 -35.10
N ALA A 518 -28.17 4.38 -36.24
CA ALA A 518 -28.71 3.49 -37.27
C ALA A 518 -30.14 3.85 -37.68
N LEU A 519 -30.35 5.12 -38.08
CA LEU A 519 -31.66 5.57 -38.56
C LEU A 519 -31.97 4.91 -39.92
N PRO A 520 -33.23 4.49 -40.16
CA PRO A 520 -33.62 3.82 -41.41
C PRO A 520 -33.59 4.73 -42.64
N HIS A 521 -33.75 6.05 -42.43
CA HIS A 521 -33.75 7.06 -43.49
C HIS A 521 -32.91 8.26 -43.08
N ALA A 522 -32.41 9.00 -44.07
CA ALA A 522 -31.70 10.25 -43.82
C ALA A 522 -32.63 11.25 -43.11
N PRO A 523 -32.26 11.77 -41.94
CA PRO A 523 -33.10 12.71 -41.20
C PRO A 523 -33.23 14.03 -41.95
N SER A 524 -34.46 14.53 -42.10
CA SER A 524 -34.74 15.83 -42.70
C SER A 524 -34.42 17.00 -41.77
N GLY A 525 -34.32 16.71 -40.46
CA GLY A 525 -33.92 17.64 -39.42
C GLY A 525 -33.83 16.96 -38.06
N LEU A 526 -33.51 17.74 -37.03
CA LEU A 526 -33.30 17.23 -35.66
C LEU A 526 -34.51 16.47 -35.09
N ALA A 527 -35.73 16.86 -35.47
CA ALA A 527 -36.97 16.23 -34.98
C ALA A 527 -37.09 14.74 -35.35
N ASP A 528 -36.55 14.34 -36.50
CA ASP A 528 -36.55 12.93 -36.92
C ASP A 528 -35.65 12.09 -36.01
N VAL A 529 -34.50 12.65 -35.62
CA VAL A 529 -33.57 12.02 -34.66
C VAL A 529 -34.22 11.91 -33.28
N GLU A 530 -34.89 12.97 -32.80
CA GLU A 530 -35.61 12.95 -31.52
C GLU A 530 -36.66 11.84 -31.47
N LYS A 531 -37.46 11.72 -32.53
CA LYS A 531 -38.49 10.69 -32.65
C LYS A 531 -37.89 9.30 -32.63
N HIS A 532 -36.78 9.07 -33.35
CA HIS A 532 -36.09 7.78 -33.34
C HIS A 532 -35.57 7.41 -31.95
N LEU A 533 -34.87 8.33 -31.27
CA LEU A 533 -34.33 8.10 -29.92
C LEU A 533 -35.43 7.76 -28.90
N GLN A 534 -36.62 8.34 -29.03
CA GLN A 534 -37.76 8.01 -28.17
C GLN A 534 -38.30 6.59 -28.38
N THR A 535 -38.07 5.98 -29.54
CA THR A 535 -38.51 4.61 -29.85
C THR A 535 -37.49 3.53 -29.46
N MET A 536 -36.22 3.89 -29.33
CA MET A 536 -35.12 2.96 -28.99
C MET A 536 -35.36 2.23 -27.66
N PRO A 537 -34.99 0.95 -27.51
CA PRO A 537 -35.09 0.25 -26.22
C PRO A 537 -34.33 0.99 -25.11
N ARG A 538 -34.71 0.79 -23.85
CA ARG A 538 -33.96 1.33 -22.70
C ARG A 538 -32.50 0.88 -22.78
N SER A 539 -31.59 1.83 -22.97
CA SER A 539 -30.18 1.58 -23.28
C SER A 539 -29.29 2.63 -22.63
N VAL A 540 -28.02 2.31 -22.46
CA VAL A 540 -26.99 3.26 -22.04
C VAL A 540 -26.29 3.80 -23.29
N ILE A 541 -26.23 5.12 -23.43
CA ILE A 541 -25.49 5.79 -24.49
C ILE A 541 -24.26 6.44 -23.88
N ILE A 542 -23.09 5.98 -24.30
CA ILE A 542 -21.80 6.54 -23.91
C ILE A 542 -21.32 7.42 -25.06
N VAL A 543 -21.10 8.71 -24.82
CA VAL A 543 -20.55 9.64 -25.81
C VAL A 543 -19.21 10.17 -25.33
N GLU A 544 -18.15 9.90 -26.08
CA GLU A 544 -16.81 10.38 -25.76
C GLU A 544 -16.43 11.66 -26.50
N GLU A 545 -15.58 12.47 -25.86
CA GLU A 545 -15.02 13.72 -26.40
C GLU A 545 -16.08 14.76 -26.80
N LEU A 546 -17.08 14.99 -25.93
CA LEU A 546 -18.21 15.90 -26.16
C LEU A 546 -17.83 17.34 -26.57
N HIS A 547 -16.62 17.77 -26.25
CA HIS A 547 -16.10 19.10 -26.58
C HIS A 547 -15.84 19.33 -28.08
N HIS A 548 -15.93 18.28 -28.91
CA HIS A 548 -15.91 18.40 -30.36
C HIS A 548 -17.24 18.89 -30.97
N LEU A 549 -18.28 19.12 -30.15
CA LEU A 549 -19.55 19.71 -30.62
C LEU A 549 -19.58 21.25 -30.54
N VAL A 550 -18.52 21.88 -30.03
CA VAL A 550 -18.48 23.31 -29.77
C VAL A 550 -17.19 23.94 -30.29
N LEU A 551 -17.32 25.05 -31.02
CA LEU A 551 -16.22 25.90 -31.49
C LEU A 551 -16.49 27.37 -31.14
N ARG A 552 -15.46 28.15 -30.80
CA ARG A 552 -15.57 29.58 -30.49
C ARG A 552 -15.63 30.43 -31.76
N THR A 553 -16.59 30.14 -32.61
CA THR A 553 -16.87 30.85 -33.87
C THR A 553 -18.35 31.23 -33.92
N VAL A 554 -18.71 32.12 -34.85
CA VAL A 554 -20.12 32.43 -35.12
C VAL A 554 -20.83 31.14 -35.56
N GLY A 555 -21.95 30.80 -34.92
CA GLY A 555 -22.68 29.55 -35.16
C GLY A 555 -22.05 28.29 -34.56
N GLY A 556 -20.82 28.35 -34.03
CA GLY A 556 -20.07 27.19 -33.52
C GLY A 556 -20.64 26.55 -32.25
N LEU A 557 -21.79 27.01 -31.75
CA LEU A 557 -22.50 26.47 -30.58
C LEU A 557 -23.76 25.68 -30.94
N GLU A 558 -24.25 25.80 -32.18
CA GLU A 558 -25.58 25.28 -32.56
C GLU A 558 -25.64 23.76 -32.51
N VAL A 559 -24.60 23.07 -32.98
CA VAL A 559 -24.49 21.60 -32.89
C VAL A 559 -24.49 21.13 -31.43
N GLY A 560 -23.73 21.80 -30.56
CA GLY A 560 -23.74 21.53 -29.12
C GLY A 560 -25.13 21.69 -28.51
N ARG A 561 -25.87 22.77 -28.86
CA ARG A 561 -27.25 22.97 -28.40
C ARG A 561 -28.21 21.90 -28.94
N ALA A 562 -28.07 21.53 -30.21
CA ALA A 562 -28.87 20.48 -30.84
C ALA A 562 -28.66 19.12 -30.14
N PHE A 563 -27.41 18.75 -29.85
CA PHE A 563 -27.11 17.54 -29.09
C PHE A 563 -27.72 17.56 -27.68
N LEU A 564 -27.60 18.68 -26.95
CA LEU A 564 -28.20 18.78 -25.61
C LEU A 564 -29.73 18.63 -25.65
N ARG A 565 -30.37 19.09 -26.72
CA ARG A 565 -31.80 18.88 -26.96
C ARG A 565 -32.13 17.39 -27.14
N LEU A 566 -31.29 16.62 -27.86
CA LEU A 566 -31.43 15.16 -27.96
C LEU A 566 -31.30 14.46 -26.58
N VAL A 567 -30.35 14.90 -25.75
CA VAL A 567 -30.18 14.37 -24.39
C VAL A 567 -31.45 14.61 -23.56
N LEU A 568 -31.98 15.83 -23.54
CA LEU A 568 -33.16 16.17 -22.74
C LEU A 568 -34.42 15.42 -23.18
N THR A 569 -34.63 15.28 -24.48
CA THR A 569 -35.84 14.63 -25.04
C THR A 569 -35.84 13.12 -24.84
N SER A 570 -34.67 12.50 -24.60
CA SER A 570 -34.53 11.04 -24.52
C SER A 570 -34.06 10.49 -23.17
N ARG A 571 -33.56 11.33 -22.23
CA ARG A 571 -32.99 10.88 -20.93
C ARG A 571 -33.94 10.13 -19.98
N HIS A 572 -35.24 10.18 -20.22
CA HIS A 572 -36.23 9.39 -19.48
C HIS A 572 -36.20 7.90 -19.88
N ARG A 573 -35.62 7.59 -21.04
CA ARG A 573 -35.52 6.24 -21.60
C ARG A 573 -34.09 5.80 -21.86
N LEU A 574 -33.18 6.73 -22.14
CA LEU A 574 -31.77 6.47 -22.46
C LEU A 574 -30.89 7.05 -21.35
N LEU A 575 -29.99 6.26 -20.78
CA LEU A 575 -29.01 6.77 -19.82
C LEU A 575 -27.82 7.35 -20.58
N TRP A 576 -27.67 8.66 -20.57
CA TRP A 576 -26.56 9.34 -21.22
C TRP A 576 -25.35 9.42 -20.29
N VAL A 577 -24.20 8.94 -20.75
CA VAL A 577 -22.90 9.09 -20.09
C VAL A 577 -21.96 9.79 -21.07
N ALA A 578 -21.71 11.08 -20.86
CA ALA A 578 -20.87 11.87 -21.75
C ALA A 578 -19.52 12.16 -21.12
N THR A 579 -18.42 12.07 -21.88
CA THR A 579 -17.08 12.47 -21.42
C THR A 579 -16.67 13.81 -22.02
N SER A 580 -16.00 14.64 -21.22
CA SER A 580 -15.43 15.89 -21.72
C SER A 580 -14.14 16.27 -20.99
N ARG A 581 -13.25 16.99 -21.67
CA ARG A 581 -12.05 17.54 -21.05
C ARG A 581 -12.42 18.67 -20.08
N LYS A 582 -11.60 18.90 -19.06
CA LYS A 582 -11.85 19.89 -17.98
C LYS A 582 -12.13 21.31 -18.52
N TYR A 583 -11.19 21.91 -19.24
CA TYR A 583 -11.32 23.29 -19.72
C TYR A 583 -12.40 23.47 -20.78
N PRO A 584 -12.59 22.55 -21.75
CA PRO A 584 -13.73 22.63 -22.65
C PRO A 584 -15.08 22.51 -21.92
N TRP A 585 -15.18 21.66 -20.90
CA TRP A 585 -16.39 21.59 -20.06
C TRP A 585 -16.67 22.90 -19.33
N GLN A 586 -15.66 23.49 -18.69
CA GLN A 586 -15.79 24.80 -18.03
C GLN A 586 -16.24 25.89 -19.02
N ARG A 587 -15.68 25.89 -20.23
CA ARG A 587 -16.10 26.81 -21.30
C ARG A 587 -17.55 26.57 -21.73
N MET A 588 -17.94 25.32 -21.99
CA MET A 588 -19.33 24.99 -22.34
C MET A 588 -20.31 25.33 -21.21
N LYS A 589 -19.89 25.22 -19.96
CA LYS A 589 -20.68 25.71 -18.82
C LYS A 589 -20.96 27.21 -18.93
N HIS A 590 -19.99 28.02 -19.32
CA HIS A 590 -20.20 29.46 -19.50
C HIS A 590 -20.97 29.84 -20.78
N LEU A 591 -20.80 29.08 -21.88
CA LEU A 591 -21.37 29.43 -23.18
C LEU A 591 -22.80 28.89 -23.39
N ILE A 592 -23.10 27.71 -22.86
CA ILE A 592 -24.35 26.99 -23.12
C ILE A 592 -24.96 26.37 -21.85
N ASP A 593 -24.49 26.72 -20.65
CA ASP A 593 -24.97 26.19 -19.37
C ASP A 593 -25.00 24.64 -19.34
N ILE A 594 -23.99 23.99 -19.92
CA ILE A 594 -24.00 22.53 -20.16
C ILE A 594 -24.27 21.70 -18.90
N ASP A 595 -23.85 22.17 -17.72
CA ASP A 595 -24.04 21.47 -16.46
C ASP A 595 -25.51 21.33 -16.05
N ARG A 596 -26.42 22.18 -16.56
CA ARG A 596 -27.87 22.06 -16.30
C ARG A 596 -28.52 20.87 -17.00
N TYR A 597 -27.89 20.34 -18.04
CA TYR A 597 -28.44 19.25 -18.86
C TYR A 597 -28.05 17.87 -18.33
N PHE A 598 -27.04 17.82 -17.44
CA PHE A 598 -26.54 16.62 -16.80
C PHE A 598 -26.94 16.60 -15.33
N THR A 599 -27.65 15.55 -14.92
CA THR A 599 -28.08 15.40 -13.51
C THR A 599 -26.91 15.23 -12.54
N HIS A 600 -25.80 14.65 -13.00
CA HIS A 600 -24.62 14.40 -12.18
C HIS A 600 -23.34 14.65 -12.97
N GLN A 601 -22.31 15.13 -12.27
CA GLN A 601 -20.97 15.33 -12.81
C GLN A 601 -19.96 14.58 -11.95
N VAL A 602 -19.12 13.76 -12.58
CA VAL A 602 -18.03 13.01 -11.96
C VAL A 602 -16.69 13.54 -12.45
N GLN A 603 -15.72 13.71 -11.56
CA GLN A 603 -14.38 14.23 -11.90
C GLN A 603 -13.31 13.14 -11.81
N THR A 604 -12.53 12.96 -12.86
CA THR A 604 -11.57 11.84 -12.95
C THR A 604 -10.16 12.17 -12.47
N GLN A 605 -9.82 13.45 -12.29
CA GLN A 605 -8.50 13.84 -11.78
C GLN A 605 -8.25 13.24 -10.38
N PHE A 606 -7.01 12.85 -10.11
CA PHE A 606 -6.60 12.39 -8.78
C PHE A 606 -6.42 13.59 -7.85
N ASN A 607 -6.91 13.47 -6.63
CA ASN A 607 -6.95 14.59 -5.68
C ASN A 607 -5.86 14.48 -4.61
N SER A 608 -5.16 13.34 -4.52
CA SER A 608 -4.09 13.16 -3.54
C SER A 608 -2.88 12.40 -4.08
N GLN A 609 -1.72 12.69 -3.49
CA GLN A 609 -0.50 11.91 -3.68
C GLN A 609 -0.72 10.42 -3.39
N ALA A 610 -1.50 10.10 -2.35
CA ALA A 610 -1.77 8.73 -1.94
C ALA A 610 -2.42 7.93 -3.07
N GLU A 611 -3.37 8.51 -3.80
CA GLU A 611 -4.05 7.80 -4.88
C GLU A 611 -3.12 7.49 -6.06
N ILE A 612 -2.29 8.44 -6.52
CA ILE A 612 -1.29 8.17 -7.58
C ILE A 612 -0.27 7.14 -7.10
N ARG A 613 0.24 7.31 -5.88
CA ARG A 613 1.19 6.38 -5.26
C ARG A 613 0.62 4.97 -5.26
N ASP A 614 -0.58 4.80 -4.73
CA ASP A 614 -1.20 3.49 -4.58
C ASP A 614 -1.53 2.89 -5.95
N ALA A 615 -1.91 3.71 -6.95
CA ALA A 615 -2.11 3.25 -8.34
C ALA A 615 -0.83 2.74 -9.02
N LEU A 616 0.30 3.42 -8.82
CA LEU A 616 1.60 3.02 -9.38
C LEU A 616 2.22 1.85 -8.60
N LEU A 617 2.14 1.87 -7.27
CA LEU A 617 2.62 0.78 -6.42
C LEU A 617 1.81 -0.48 -6.63
N LEU A 618 0.50 -0.40 -6.87
CA LEU A 618 -0.29 -1.58 -7.22
C LEU A 618 0.25 -2.26 -8.48
N ARG A 619 0.49 -1.49 -9.56
CA ARG A 619 1.10 -2.02 -10.79
C ARG A 619 2.50 -2.59 -10.53
N LEU A 620 3.28 -1.94 -9.69
CA LEU A 620 4.61 -2.38 -9.33
C LEU A 620 4.61 -3.70 -8.55
N HIS A 621 3.78 -3.83 -7.52
CA HIS A 621 3.63 -5.07 -6.76
C HIS A 621 3.12 -6.19 -7.65
N THR A 622 2.18 -5.88 -8.52
CA THR A 622 1.63 -6.79 -9.54
C THR A 622 2.72 -7.30 -10.50
N SER A 623 3.80 -6.53 -10.73
CA SER A 623 4.93 -6.99 -11.55
C SER A 623 5.80 -8.04 -10.87
N GLY A 624 5.73 -8.15 -9.54
CA GLY A 624 6.52 -9.08 -8.75
C GLY A 624 8.01 -8.76 -8.66
N TYR A 625 8.48 -7.66 -9.25
CA TYR A 625 9.88 -7.22 -9.13
C TYR A 625 10.09 -6.41 -7.84
N PRO A 626 11.18 -6.67 -7.07
CA PRO A 626 11.55 -5.82 -5.96
C PRO A 626 11.96 -4.43 -6.49
N VAL A 627 11.63 -3.39 -5.74
CA VAL A 627 11.94 -2.00 -6.12
C VAL A 627 12.77 -1.29 -5.05
N GLY A 628 13.81 -0.58 -5.49
CA GLY A 628 14.59 0.34 -4.65
C GLY A 628 14.49 1.78 -5.14
N PHE A 629 14.33 2.73 -4.23
CA PHE A 629 14.40 4.17 -4.53
C PHE A 629 15.83 4.66 -4.30
N LEU A 630 16.41 5.29 -5.33
CA LEU A 630 17.77 5.81 -5.27
C LEU A 630 17.80 7.20 -4.62
N ASN A 631 18.89 7.52 -3.94
CA ASN A 631 19.11 8.85 -3.38
C ASN A 631 19.84 9.71 -4.41
N GLY A 632 19.24 10.84 -4.80
CA GLY A 632 19.88 11.81 -5.69
C GLY A 632 20.88 12.63 -4.92
N GLY A 633 22.05 12.90 -5.51
CA GLY A 633 23.22 13.50 -4.87
C GLY A 633 22.93 14.71 -3.97
N ASN A 634 22.58 14.44 -2.73
CA ASN A 634 22.88 15.24 -1.55
C ASN A 634 22.71 14.30 -0.35
N PRO A 635 23.81 13.87 0.30
CA PRO A 635 23.70 13.01 1.47
C PRO A 635 22.89 13.76 2.53
N ALA A 636 21.82 13.12 3.02
CA ALA A 636 21.16 13.56 4.23
C ALA A 636 22.22 13.77 5.34
N PRO A 637 22.05 14.78 6.22
CA PRO A 637 22.97 14.96 7.34
C PRO A 637 23.05 13.63 8.10
N LYS A 638 24.27 13.08 8.21
CA LYS A 638 24.55 11.77 8.78
C LYS A 638 24.03 11.69 10.23
N THR A 639 22.79 11.27 10.41
CA THR A 639 22.29 10.79 11.69
C THR A 639 22.61 9.30 11.78
N ASN A 640 23.50 8.95 12.70
CA ASN A 640 23.89 7.58 13.05
C ASN A 640 22.69 6.79 13.61
N ASN A 641 21.76 6.39 12.76
CA ASN A 641 20.72 5.43 13.12
C ASN A 641 20.92 4.13 12.32
N PRO A 642 20.98 2.97 12.99
CA PRO A 642 21.06 1.68 12.33
C PRO A 642 19.64 1.27 11.88
N ALA A 643 19.18 1.76 10.72
CA ALA A 643 17.93 1.28 10.11
C ALA A 643 17.84 1.67 8.61
N GLY A 644 18.28 0.79 7.71
CA GLY A 644 18.10 0.98 6.26
C GLY A 644 16.64 0.99 5.75
N LYS A 645 15.65 0.75 6.62
CA LYS A 645 14.22 0.74 6.27
C LYS A 645 13.56 2.13 6.32
N ASP A 646 13.97 2.98 7.27
CA ASP A 646 13.39 4.33 7.40
C ASP A 646 13.84 5.24 6.24
N ASP A 647 15.02 5.01 5.67
CA ASP A 647 15.55 5.80 4.56
C ASP A 647 14.79 5.54 3.24
N GLN A 648 14.49 4.27 2.93
CA GLN A 648 13.71 3.91 1.72
C GLN A 648 12.27 4.42 1.76
N ALA A 649 11.62 4.40 2.92
CA ALA A 649 10.27 4.95 3.07
C ALA A 649 10.25 6.47 2.81
N ASN A 650 11.23 7.20 3.35
CA ASN A 650 11.37 8.64 3.14
C ASN A 650 11.68 9.00 1.67
N LEU A 651 12.60 8.26 1.02
CA LEU A 651 12.92 8.45 -0.40
C LEU A 651 11.71 8.21 -1.30
N ARG A 652 10.95 7.14 -1.02
CA ARG A 652 9.70 6.83 -1.71
C ARG A 652 8.68 7.96 -1.55
N ASP A 653 8.42 8.39 -0.32
CA ASP A 653 7.40 9.40 -0.03
C ASP A 653 7.77 10.76 -0.64
N ARG A 654 9.06 11.12 -0.66
CA ARG A 654 9.58 12.30 -1.38
C ARG A 654 9.37 12.19 -2.89
N PHE A 655 9.73 11.07 -3.50
CA PHE A 655 9.53 10.85 -4.94
C PHE A 655 8.06 11.04 -5.35
N PHE A 656 7.11 10.44 -4.62
CA PHE A 656 5.69 10.57 -4.94
C PHE A 656 5.16 11.98 -4.68
N SER A 657 5.72 12.72 -3.71
CA SER A 657 5.37 14.13 -3.47
C SER A 657 5.79 15.00 -4.66
N ASP A 658 7.01 14.82 -5.15
CA ASP A 658 7.53 15.54 -6.32
C ASP A 658 6.76 15.16 -7.60
N LEU A 659 6.47 13.87 -7.80
CA LEU A 659 5.66 13.37 -8.91
C LEU A 659 4.24 13.97 -8.89
N PHE A 660 3.57 13.97 -7.74
CA PHE A 660 2.21 14.54 -7.62
C PHE A 660 2.23 16.05 -7.91
N SER A 661 3.25 16.76 -7.43
CA SER A 661 3.42 18.19 -7.70
C SER A 661 3.62 18.49 -9.19
N ALA A 662 4.42 17.67 -9.90
CA ALA A 662 4.66 17.82 -11.33
C ALA A 662 3.44 17.48 -12.19
N THR A 663 2.66 16.49 -11.79
CA THR A 663 1.54 15.95 -12.58
C THR A 663 0.19 16.54 -12.21
N ARG A 664 0.07 17.15 -11.03
CA ARG A 664 -1.19 17.66 -10.44
C ARG A 664 -2.34 16.65 -10.50
N GLY A 665 -2.11 15.37 -10.22
CA GLY A 665 -3.20 14.40 -10.28
C GLY A 665 -3.46 13.77 -11.65
N ASN A 666 -2.66 14.09 -12.69
CA ASN A 666 -2.81 13.51 -14.02
C ASN A 666 -2.11 12.14 -14.13
N MET A 667 -2.89 11.07 -14.28
CA MET A 667 -2.36 9.70 -14.28
C MET A 667 -1.50 9.38 -15.49
N GLN A 668 -1.88 9.83 -16.69
CA GLN A 668 -1.10 9.58 -17.89
C GLN A 668 0.26 10.27 -17.81
N ALA A 669 0.31 11.53 -17.35
CA ALA A 669 1.56 12.21 -17.10
C ALA A 669 2.38 11.48 -16.02
N ALA A 670 1.75 11.04 -14.94
CA ALA A 670 2.42 10.27 -13.88
C ALA A 670 3.02 8.96 -14.40
N LEU A 671 2.36 8.26 -15.32
CA LEU A 671 2.89 7.05 -15.97
C LEU A 671 4.11 7.37 -16.84
N PHE A 672 4.08 8.45 -17.62
CA PHE A 672 5.25 8.85 -18.40
C PHE A 672 6.44 9.23 -17.52
N TYR A 673 6.23 10.02 -16.48
CA TYR A 673 7.29 10.32 -15.51
C TYR A 673 7.80 9.06 -14.82
N TRP A 674 6.91 8.16 -14.41
CA TRP A 674 7.27 6.90 -13.80
C TRP A 674 8.18 6.08 -14.72
N LEU A 675 7.78 5.87 -15.98
CA LEU A 675 8.58 5.16 -16.98
C LEU A 675 9.93 5.84 -17.27
N HIS A 676 9.98 7.17 -17.20
CA HIS A 676 11.21 7.92 -17.42
C HIS A 676 12.25 7.67 -16.32
N TYR A 677 11.82 7.62 -15.06
CA TYR A 677 12.67 7.41 -13.88
C TYR A 677 12.82 5.94 -13.46
N LEU A 678 12.09 5.02 -14.08
CA LEU A 678 12.18 3.59 -13.79
C LEU A 678 13.29 2.94 -14.62
N GLU A 679 14.17 2.21 -13.94
CA GLU A 679 15.28 1.46 -14.52
C GLU A 679 15.22 0.01 -14.06
N PHE A 680 15.66 -0.91 -14.92
CA PHE A 680 15.72 -2.33 -14.61
C PHE A 680 17.17 -2.78 -14.53
N ASP A 681 17.54 -3.38 -13.40
CA ASP A 681 18.81 -4.06 -13.22
C ASP A 681 18.66 -5.55 -13.55
N ALA A 682 19.24 -5.96 -14.68
CA ALA A 682 19.18 -7.34 -15.15
C ALA A 682 19.99 -8.32 -14.28
N GLN A 683 21.02 -7.85 -13.56
CA GLN A 683 21.84 -8.71 -12.69
C GLN A 683 21.11 -9.03 -11.40
N GLU A 684 20.49 -8.02 -10.78
CA GLU A 684 19.76 -8.18 -9.52
C GLU A 684 18.29 -8.59 -9.70
N GLN A 685 17.80 -8.62 -10.96
CA GLN A 685 16.37 -8.82 -11.27
C GLN A 685 15.50 -7.85 -10.45
N SER A 686 15.91 -6.59 -10.39
CA SER A 686 15.29 -5.57 -9.54
C SER A 686 14.99 -4.29 -10.33
N LEU A 687 13.97 -3.56 -9.88
CA LEU A 687 13.65 -2.23 -10.40
C LEU A 687 14.29 -1.16 -9.52
N ARG A 688 14.84 -0.13 -10.15
CA ARG A 688 15.40 1.04 -9.48
C ARG A 688 14.66 2.28 -9.95
N VAL A 689 14.20 3.09 -8.99
CA VAL A 689 13.57 4.38 -9.29
C VAL A 689 14.60 5.47 -9.04
N ALA A 690 15.00 6.12 -10.13
CA ALA A 690 15.88 7.27 -10.06
C ALA A 690 15.20 8.45 -9.32
N PRO A 691 15.97 9.32 -8.65
CA PRO A 691 15.44 10.47 -7.95
C PRO A 691 14.67 11.39 -8.91
N PHE A 692 13.59 11.98 -8.42
CA PHE A 692 12.81 12.91 -9.22
C PHE A 692 13.54 14.26 -9.33
N ASP A 693 14.17 14.50 -10.47
CA ASP A 693 14.75 15.80 -10.78
C ASP A 693 13.65 16.73 -11.32
N LYS A 694 13.52 17.93 -10.75
CA LYS A 694 12.55 18.91 -11.25
C LYS A 694 12.89 19.30 -12.68
N LEU A 695 12.04 18.92 -13.65
CA LEU A 695 12.13 19.47 -14.99
C LEU A 695 11.98 21.00 -14.94
N ASP A 696 12.90 21.72 -15.59
CA ASP A 696 12.88 23.18 -15.61
C ASP A 696 11.87 23.71 -16.63
N TYR A 697 10.65 24.01 -16.14
CA TYR A 697 9.61 24.67 -16.93
C TYR A 697 9.76 26.20 -16.97
N GLY A 698 10.87 26.76 -16.47
CA GLY A 698 11.13 28.20 -16.45
C GLY A 698 11.01 28.83 -17.84
N ALA A 699 11.35 28.06 -18.87
CA ALA A 699 11.24 28.45 -20.26
C ALA A 699 9.79 28.79 -20.71
N LEU A 700 8.76 28.12 -20.17
CA LEU A 700 7.36 28.43 -20.49
C LEU A 700 6.98 29.87 -20.14
N LYS A 701 7.62 30.47 -19.14
CA LYS A 701 7.34 31.86 -18.71
C LYS A 701 7.72 32.89 -19.78
N ASN A 702 8.55 32.51 -20.74
CA ASN A 702 9.04 33.38 -21.80
C ASN A 702 8.22 33.28 -23.09
N LEU A 703 7.18 32.45 -23.13
CA LEU A 703 6.27 32.37 -24.28
C LEU A 703 5.60 33.72 -24.54
N GLU A 704 5.51 34.05 -25.82
CA GLU A 704 4.88 35.28 -26.31
C GLU A 704 3.35 35.19 -26.22
N ARG A 705 2.67 36.33 -26.29
CA ARG A 705 1.21 36.38 -26.20
C ARG A 705 0.49 35.51 -27.25
N PRO A 706 0.87 35.52 -28.55
CA PRO A 706 0.20 34.67 -29.54
C PRO A 706 0.32 33.18 -29.20
N GLN A 707 1.48 32.75 -28.70
CA GLN A 707 1.73 31.36 -28.27
C GLN A 707 0.86 31.00 -27.06
N LEU A 708 0.79 31.88 -26.06
CA LEU A 708 -0.04 31.67 -24.86
C LEU A 708 -1.53 31.62 -25.19
N TYR A 709 -2.01 32.48 -26.09
CA TYR A 709 -3.42 32.46 -26.52
C TYR A 709 -3.74 31.23 -27.35
N ALA A 710 -2.84 30.81 -28.25
CA ALA A 710 -3.01 29.55 -28.98
C ALA A 710 -3.10 28.35 -28.03
N LEU A 711 -2.21 28.26 -27.03
CA LEU A 711 -2.24 27.21 -26.01
C LEU A 711 -3.53 27.25 -25.16
N ALA A 712 -4.02 28.44 -24.82
CA ALA A 712 -5.27 28.60 -24.10
C ALA A 712 -6.47 28.10 -24.92
N GLU A 713 -6.52 28.41 -26.21
CA GLU A 713 -7.60 27.94 -27.08
C GLU A 713 -7.52 26.45 -27.38
N ILE A 714 -6.31 25.89 -27.54
CA ILE A 714 -6.11 24.43 -27.65
C ILE A 714 -6.63 23.73 -26.39
N LEU A 715 -6.26 24.20 -25.20
CA LEU A 715 -6.72 23.62 -23.94
C LEU A 715 -8.24 23.67 -23.83
N ALA A 716 -8.84 24.80 -24.18
CA ALA A 716 -10.26 25.03 -23.97
C ALA A 716 -11.16 24.55 -25.12
N HIS A 717 -10.57 24.01 -26.20
CA HIS A 717 -11.26 23.21 -27.23
C HIS A 717 -10.84 21.75 -27.26
N GLY A 718 -9.89 21.33 -26.41
CA GLY A 718 -9.33 19.97 -26.36
C GLY A 718 -8.27 19.68 -27.42
N GLY A 719 -8.24 20.46 -28.48
CA GLY A 719 -7.32 20.38 -29.62
C GLY A 719 -7.85 21.25 -30.74
N LEU A 720 -7.01 21.65 -31.68
CA LEU A 720 -7.42 22.46 -32.82
C LEU A 720 -6.73 22.01 -34.11
N SER A 721 -7.45 22.06 -35.23
CA SER A 721 -6.84 22.09 -36.56
C SER A 721 -6.36 23.50 -36.93
N PRO A 722 -5.45 23.67 -37.91
CA PRO A 722 -5.05 24.98 -38.40
C PRO A 722 -6.22 25.83 -38.89
N ARG A 723 -7.23 25.23 -39.53
CA ARG A 723 -8.46 25.93 -39.94
C ARG A 723 -9.30 26.39 -38.75
N GLU A 724 -9.46 25.54 -37.75
CA GLU A 724 -10.22 25.89 -36.54
C GLU A 724 -9.53 27.03 -35.78
N HIS A 725 -8.20 26.96 -35.63
CA HIS A 725 -7.40 28.03 -35.04
C HIS A 725 -7.54 29.33 -35.85
N ALA A 726 -7.39 29.26 -37.18
CA ALA A 726 -7.55 30.42 -38.05
C ALA A 726 -8.93 31.09 -37.92
N ALA A 727 -9.99 30.28 -37.81
CA ALA A 727 -11.36 30.77 -37.62
C ALA A 727 -11.55 31.46 -36.26
N ILE A 728 -10.96 30.92 -35.18
CA ILE A 728 -11.04 31.51 -33.83
C ILE A 728 -10.30 32.85 -33.76
N PHE A 729 -9.14 32.96 -34.42
CA PHE A 729 -8.27 34.13 -34.34
C PHE A 729 -8.47 35.14 -35.48
N GLY A 730 -9.25 34.80 -36.51
CA GLY A 730 -9.45 35.66 -37.68
C GLY A 730 -8.18 35.87 -38.49
N THR A 731 -7.35 34.82 -38.64
CA THR A 731 -6.05 34.89 -39.33
C THR A 731 -5.98 33.93 -40.52
N ALA A 732 -4.92 34.03 -41.33
CA ALA A 732 -4.71 33.09 -42.44
C ALA A 732 -4.38 31.68 -41.92
N VAL A 733 -4.89 30.64 -42.59
CA VAL A 733 -4.63 29.22 -42.24
C VAL A 733 -3.14 28.92 -42.21
N MET A 734 -2.36 29.45 -43.15
CA MET A 734 -0.90 29.27 -43.18
C MET A 734 -0.21 29.87 -41.94
N GLN A 735 -0.63 31.05 -41.49
CA GLN A 735 -0.09 31.68 -40.28
C GLN A 735 -0.41 30.86 -39.03
N SER A 736 -1.65 30.38 -38.93
CA SER A 736 -2.07 29.48 -37.85
C SER A 736 -1.25 28.18 -37.86
N ARG A 737 -1.05 27.58 -39.04
CA ARG A 737 -0.22 26.39 -39.19
C ARG A 737 1.22 26.62 -38.77
N MET A 738 1.85 27.71 -39.19
CA MET A 738 3.22 28.04 -38.80
C MET A 738 3.37 28.18 -37.28
N LEU A 739 2.41 28.81 -36.59
CA LEU A 739 2.43 28.94 -35.14
C LEU A 739 2.28 27.58 -34.44
N LEU A 740 1.34 26.74 -34.89
CA LEU A 740 1.10 25.41 -34.33
C LEU A 740 2.27 24.46 -34.58
N ASP A 741 2.86 24.49 -35.76
CA ASP A 741 4.07 23.72 -36.10
C ASP A 741 5.26 24.19 -35.26
N TYR A 742 5.42 25.49 -35.03
CA TYR A 742 6.45 26.03 -34.13
C TYR A 742 6.27 25.53 -32.69
N LEU A 743 5.05 25.56 -32.14
CA LEU A 743 4.76 25.01 -30.80
C LEU A 743 4.96 23.49 -30.72
N THR A 744 4.77 22.78 -31.84
CA THR A 744 5.07 21.34 -31.96
C THR A 744 6.58 21.10 -31.96
N GLN A 745 7.37 21.91 -32.66
CA GLN A 745 8.84 21.84 -32.64
C GLN A 745 9.41 22.13 -31.23
N MET A 746 8.73 22.97 -30.46
CA MET A 746 9.04 23.19 -29.03
C MET A 746 8.56 22.05 -28.11
N ASN A 747 8.02 20.94 -28.64
CA ASN A 747 7.50 19.81 -27.87
C ASN A 747 6.30 20.13 -26.95
N LEU A 748 5.69 21.32 -27.09
CA LEU A 748 4.51 21.72 -26.31
C LEU A 748 3.23 21.11 -26.87
N LEU A 749 3.15 20.95 -28.19
CA LEU A 749 2.04 20.31 -28.87
C LEU A 749 2.46 18.98 -29.48
N GLN A 750 1.47 18.12 -29.68
CA GLN A 750 1.55 16.90 -30.46
C GLN A 750 0.56 17.01 -31.62
N SER A 751 0.95 16.46 -32.78
CA SER A 751 0.09 16.39 -33.95
C SER A 751 -0.27 14.93 -34.21
N ALA A 752 -1.56 14.61 -34.18
CA ALA A 752 -2.05 13.35 -34.71
C ALA A 752 -2.22 13.51 -36.24
N ARG A 753 -1.46 12.77 -37.03
CA ARG A 753 -1.68 12.64 -38.48
C ARG A 753 -2.39 11.32 -38.74
N ALA A 754 -3.66 11.37 -39.14
CA ALA A 754 -4.20 10.30 -39.98
C ALA A 754 -3.74 10.57 -41.41
N ALA A 755 -3.33 9.54 -42.16
CA ALA A 755 -2.61 9.65 -43.43
C ALA A 755 -3.32 10.48 -44.53
N GLU A 756 -4.61 10.83 -44.34
CA GLU A 756 -5.45 11.54 -45.29
C GLU A 756 -6.19 12.77 -44.72
N ASP A 757 -6.05 13.11 -43.42
CA ASP A 757 -6.77 14.22 -42.77
C ASP A 757 -5.84 15.41 -42.41
N GLU A 758 -6.45 16.59 -42.22
CA GLU A 758 -5.77 17.78 -41.71
C GLU A 758 -5.15 17.50 -40.31
N PRO A 759 -3.91 17.95 -40.02
CA PRO A 759 -3.29 17.70 -38.71
C PRO A 759 -4.10 18.31 -37.57
N PHE A 760 -4.35 17.51 -36.53
CA PHE A 760 -5.01 17.96 -35.31
C PHE A 760 -3.99 18.13 -34.18
N TYR A 761 -3.90 19.33 -33.62
CA TYR A 761 -2.91 19.68 -32.61
C TYR A 761 -3.52 19.64 -31.21
N GLN A 762 -2.86 18.90 -30.32
CA GLN A 762 -3.25 18.76 -28.91
C GLN A 762 -2.06 19.08 -28.01
N LEU A 763 -2.32 19.45 -26.76
CA LEU A 763 -1.26 19.70 -25.80
C LEU A 763 -0.55 18.40 -25.44
N ASN A 764 0.78 18.41 -25.43
CA ASN A 764 1.57 17.28 -24.95
C ASN A 764 1.21 16.99 -23.47
N PRO A 765 0.82 15.74 -23.11
CA PRO A 765 0.40 15.39 -21.76
C PRO A 765 1.42 15.76 -20.66
N LEU A 766 2.72 15.71 -20.95
CA LEU A 766 3.79 16.08 -20.02
C LEU A 766 3.75 17.58 -19.63
N PHE A 767 3.24 18.42 -20.52
CA PHE A 767 3.17 19.87 -20.35
C PHE A 767 1.78 20.35 -19.91
N PHE A 768 0.82 19.46 -19.70
CA PHE A 768 -0.53 19.84 -19.27
C PHE A 768 -0.53 20.67 -17.98
N ALA A 769 0.01 20.10 -16.89
CA ALA A 769 0.04 20.76 -15.58
C ALA A 769 0.81 22.09 -15.57
N PRO A 770 2.05 22.18 -16.10
CA PRO A 770 2.80 23.44 -16.07
C PRO A 770 2.19 24.51 -17.00
N THR A 771 1.68 24.15 -18.19
CA THR A 771 1.02 25.10 -19.10
C THR A 771 -0.29 25.62 -18.50
N ALA A 772 -1.14 24.72 -17.98
CA ALA A 772 -2.37 25.11 -17.28
C ALA A 772 -2.08 26.09 -16.13
N SER A 773 -1.11 25.75 -15.27
CA SER A 773 -0.70 26.62 -14.16
C SER A 773 -0.25 27.99 -14.61
N LEU A 774 0.52 28.06 -15.71
CA LEU A 774 1.04 29.32 -16.23
C LEU A 774 -0.10 30.21 -16.72
N LEU A 775 -1.05 29.63 -17.46
CA LEU A 775 -2.20 30.35 -18.01
C LEU A 775 -3.15 30.82 -16.90
N GLU A 776 -3.40 29.99 -15.88
CA GLU A 776 -4.16 30.35 -14.67
C GLU A 776 -3.48 31.50 -13.92
N THR A 777 -2.16 31.40 -13.68
CA THR A 777 -1.39 32.45 -12.97
C THR A 777 -1.37 33.78 -13.72
N ARG A 778 -1.50 33.75 -15.06
CA ARG A 778 -1.60 34.94 -15.91
C ARG A 778 -3.05 35.39 -16.16
N ASN A 779 -4.04 34.75 -15.53
CA ASN A 779 -5.46 35.02 -15.73
C ASN A 779 -5.92 34.93 -17.20
N ILE A 780 -5.30 34.04 -17.98
CA ILE A 780 -5.70 33.79 -19.39
C ILE A 780 -6.83 32.75 -19.43
N ILE A 781 -6.81 31.79 -18.52
CA ILE A 781 -7.87 30.79 -18.30
C ILE A 781 -8.30 30.83 -16.83
N GLN A 782 -9.52 30.36 -16.54
CA GLN A 782 -10.12 30.35 -15.19
C GLN A 782 -10.42 28.92 -14.71
#